data_AF-A0A8S1J2L2-F1
#
_entry.id   AF-A0A8S1J2L2-F1
#
_cell.length_a   1.000
_cell.length_b   1.000
_cell.length_c   1.000
_cell.angle_alpha   90.00
_cell.angle_beta   90.00
_cell.angle_gamma   90.00
#
_symmetry.space_group_name_H-M   'P 1'
#
loop_
_entity.id
_entity.type
_entity.pdbx_description
1 polymer ?
#
loop_
_entity_poly.entity_id
_entity_poly.type
_entity_poly.pdbx_seq_one_letter_code
_entity_poly.pdbx_strand_id
1 'polypeptide(L)'
;MTTPEPPPWWTPEMPALCQRRAPLPDVARWQSTYVRYKGQSEGQVCQQGWEQSTSVHMQEQLAMAANGGFNAGRTTLHSPLAPLAINMRIVTAPAEFAVPVKQDRRLTPDFKVRVEVKYRGQVSFPLTVRAYILAQQEKDNLPEWTPEGVTDHDGQSERKGHPTELKGTTYITHHFEANMSGGLSSSFTGSTSTPVLQGNMGTVHHVVPSTVIQTPYVNAQGDMLQHEGMQMRYLQHQNPQMMPHQALIGQQMGGGQEVIHLDSSNPLSLTSGTTASAVPSLGDFSDSSNWAAMLQDFFPDGDVAAVSAEFMHNMEANSVSIKPEHISQPDQKIIISEAVLEEDGVLTHDFEFLNLEFMKPTRMSKVYACFACTVLERDLLYCIFHIPTVGICRAEQRIKACERLSIPRRVVEQSNGANQSEPSEATSGYSQQMQSRKRIADASERSESARPGAPGGGWNNVMDTLPASSPSNTIGGDTMPHSRNALREWILEEYESRGWRRRLTELDLQTLESQAGFPVGGGDVDVSPMQWEEFTSQFRDVLNLLTKISSVWNHEDPCVISGLDMDRGRTAQALAREPPGTFICRLSWSEPGSLVLTCKVAPGTPAADGEGLLHVIIGIKDLNDRRVDTWIRDYPAASHVLDVYTHKRVDKRKVFASNYTRLRLMDELEGSQG
;
A
#
# COMPACT_ATOMS: atom_id res chain seq x y z
N MET A 1 19.76 -34.23 29.94
CA MET A 1 18.76 -33.53 29.11
C MET A 1 18.86 -34.10 27.72
N THR A 2 17.79 -34.68 27.18
CA THR A 2 17.74 -35.09 25.77
C THR A 2 17.74 -33.85 24.89
N THR A 3 18.49 -33.86 23.80
CA THR A 3 18.37 -32.81 22.78
C THR A 3 17.00 -32.93 22.12
N PRO A 4 16.23 -31.83 21.96
CA PRO A 4 14.96 -31.89 21.27
C PRO A 4 15.18 -32.40 19.85
N GLU A 5 14.28 -33.27 19.40
CA GLU A 5 14.28 -33.76 18.03
C GLU A 5 14.02 -32.58 17.06
N PRO A 6 14.80 -32.46 15.97
CA PRO A 6 14.56 -31.41 14.99
C PRO A 6 13.15 -31.58 14.37
N PRO A 7 12.47 -30.49 14.00
CA PRO A 7 11.15 -30.58 13.41
C PRO A 7 11.22 -31.27 12.04
N PRO A 8 10.13 -31.88 11.54
CA PRO A 8 10.15 -32.70 10.31
C PRO A 8 10.54 -31.94 9.04
N TRP A 9 10.50 -30.60 9.05
CA TRP A 9 10.96 -29.74 7.96
C TRP A 9 12.45 -29.38 8.02
N TRP A 10 13.15 -29.71 9.10
CA TRP A 10 14.57 -29.41 9.27
C TRP A 10 15.45 -30.54 8.72
N THR A 11 16.12 -30.28 7.59
CA THR A 11 17.09 -31.22 6.99
C THR A 11 18.52 -30.90 7.42
N PRO A 12 19.46 -31.87 7.38
CA PRO A 12 20.89 -31.62 7.63
C PRO A 12 21.53 -30.59 6.68
N GLU A 13 20.95 -30.40 5.49
CA GLU A 13 21.40 -29.46 4.46
C GLU A 13 20.91 -28.01 4.70
N MET A 14 19.86 -27.84 5.52
CA MET A 14 19.23 -26.53 5.77
C MET A 14 20.23 -25.41 6.17
N PRO A 15 21.25 -25.65 7.02
CA PRO A 15 22.27 -24.65 7.33
C PRO A 15 22.99 -24.12 6.09
N ALA A 16 23.39 -25.02 5.18
CA ALA A 16 24.15 -24.68 3.98
C ALA A 16 23.25 -23.96 2.96
N LEU A 17 21.98 -24.36 2.84
CA LEU A 17 21.00 -23.69 1.99
C LEU A 17 20.71 -22.27 2.48
N CYS A 18 20.52 -22.08 3.79
CA CYS A 18 20.34 -20.76 4.41
C CYS A 18 21.57 -19.86 4.23
N GLN A 19 22.78 -20.41 4.41
CA GLN A 19 24.03 -19.66 4.23
C GLN A 19 24.24 -19.22 2.77
N ARG A 20 23.92 -20.11 1.83
CA ARG A 20 24.03 -19.85 0.38
C ARG A 20 22.87 -19.02 -0.19
N ARG A 21 21.82 -18.73 0.59
CA ARG A 21 20.55 -18.13 0.13
C ARG A 21 20.00 -18.90 -1.08
N ALA A 22 19.86 -20.22 -0.92
CA ALA A 22 19.35 -21.13 -1.93
C ALA A 22 17.82 -21.33 -1.80
N PRO A 23 17.13 -21.76 -2.87
CA PRO A 23 15.76 -22.27 -2.77
C PRO A 23 15.64 -23.42 -1.78
N LEU A 24 14.50 -23.51 -1.10
CA LEU A 24 14.15 -24.66 -0.29
C LEU A 24 13.83 -25.88 -1.19
N PRO A 25 14.39 -27.07 -0.94
CA PRO A 25 14.05 -28.28 -1.68
C PRO A 25 12.67 -28.82 -1.30
N ASP A 26 11.92 -29.24 -2.32
CA ASP A 26 10.55 -29.75 -2.19
C ASP A 26 9.66 -28.80 -1.38
N VAL A 27 9.35 -27.65 -2.00
CA VAL A 27 8.38 -26.67 -1.50
C VAL A 27 6.96 -27.24 -1.46
N ALA A 28 6.66 -28.20 -2.34
CA ALA A 28 5.32 -28.74 -2.56
C ALA A 28 4.75 -29.46 -1.33
N ARG A 29 5.57 -30.22 -0.58
CA ARG A 29 5.14 -30.83 0.69
C ARG A 29 4.87 -29.82 1.83
N TRP A 30 5.35 -28.58 1.69
CA TRP A 30 5.29 -27.55 2.74
C TRP A 30 4.19 -26.52 2.52
N GLN A 31 3.18 -26.84 1.72
CA GLN A 31 2.07 -25.93 1.47
C GLN A 31 0.71 -26.61 1.50
N SER A 32 -0.33 -25.81 1.77
CA SER A 32 -1.73 -26.20 1.60
C SER A 32 -2.49 -25.05 0.96
N THR A 33 -3.43 -25.41 0.09
CA THR A 33 -4.30 -24.49 -0.62
C THR A 33 -5.72 -24.58 -0.04
N TYR A 34 -6.38 -23.43 0.09
CA TYR A 34 -7.71 -23.31 0.69
C TYR A 34 -8.58 -22.43 -0.21
N VAL A 35 -9.87 -22.72 -0.28
CA VAL A 35 -10.85 -21.87 -0.97
C VAL A 35 -12.00 -21.57 -0.03
N ARG A 36 -12.40 -20.30 0.03
CA ARG A 36 -13.65 -19.87 0.65
C ARG A 36 -14.55 -19.27 -0.42
N TYR A 37 -15.62 -19.99 -0.74
CA TYR A 37 -16.65 -19.50 -1.67
C TYR A 37 -17.56 -18.49 -0.95
N LYS A 38 -18.09 -17.50 -1.68
CA LYS A 38 -18.99 -16.48 -1.12
C LYS A 38 -20.19 -17.16 -0.45
N GLY A 39 -20.41 -16.81 0.81
CA GLY A 39 -21.46 -17.39 1.66
C GLY A 39 -20.98 -18.46 2.65
N GLN A 40 -19.78 -19.00 2.46
CA GLN A 40 -19.17 -19.89 3.45
C GLN A 40 -18.55 -19.05 4.58
N SER A 41 -18.85 -19.42 5.83
CA SER A 41 -18.15 -18.89 7.02
C SER A 41 -16.68 -19.30 7.05
N GLU A 42 -16.37 -20.46 6.48
CA GLU A 42 -15.10 -21.15 6.61
C GLU A 42 -14.55 -21.60 5.24
N GLY A 43 -13.26 -21.32 5.01
CA GLY A 43 -12.51 -21.81 3.86
C GLY A 43 -12.17 -23.30 3.97
N GLN A 44 -12.42 -24.04 2.90
CA GLN A 44 -12.18 -25.48 2.80
C GLN A 44 -10.77 -25.76 2.28
N VAL A 45 -10.09 -26.77 2.86
CA VAL A 45 -8.81 -27.29 2.34
C VAL A 45 -9.07 -27.95 0.98
N CYS A 46 -8.34 -27.54 -0.06
CA CYS A 46 -8.48 -28.09 -1.40
C CYS A 46 -7.10 -28.35 -2.05
N GLN A 47 -6.99 -29.44 -2.80
CA GLN A 47 -5.78 -29.70 -3.60
C GLN A 47 -5.89 -29.18 -5.04
N GLN A 48 -7.12 -28.99 -5.54
CA GLN A 48 -7.38 -28.66 -6.95
C GLN A 48 -7.49 -27.15 -7.20
N GLY A 49 -7.70 -26.35 -6.14
CA GLY A 49 -7.91 -24.90 -6.23
C GLY A 49 -9.39 -24.53 -6.21
N TRP A 50 -9.70 -23.37 -6.78
CA TRP A 50 -11.05 -22.84 -6.93
C TRP A 50 -11.71 -23.39 -8.20
N GLU A 51 -13.02 -23.68 -8.14
CA GLU A 51 -13.80 -24.20 -9.26
C GLU A 51 -15.10 -23.39 -9.47
N GLN A 52 -15.36 -23.01 -10.73
CA GLN A 52 -16.53 -22.22 -11.13
C GLN A 52 -17.86 -22.93 -10.81
N SER A 53 -17.94 -24.24 -11.04
CA SER A 53 -19.12 -25.07 -10.77
C SER A 53 -19.52 -25.03 -9.29
N THR A 54 -18.54 -25.12 -8.40
CA THR A 54 -18.75 -25.06 -6.95
C THR A 54 -19.11 -23.63 -6.51
N SER A 55 -18.48 -22.61 -7.09
CA SER A 55 -18.83 -21.21 -6.86
C SER A 55 -20.27 -20.87 -7.24
N VAL A 56 -20.69 -21.29 -8.45
CA VAL A 56 -22.09 -21.16 -8.92
C VAL A 56 -23.05 -21.87 -7.97
N HIS A 57 -22.75 -23.11 -7.57
CA HIS A 57 -23.60 -23.87 -6.66
C HIS A 57 -23.75 -23.20 -5.28
N MET A 58 -22.67 -22.65 -4.72
CA MET A 58 -22.71 -21.91 -3.45
C MET A 58 -23.50 -20.60 -3.57
N GLN A 59 -23.40 -19.91 -4.71
CA GLN A 59 -24.24 -18.75 -5.03
C GLN A 59 -25.72 -19.13 -5.11
N GLU A 60 -26.07 -20.24 -5.76
CA GLU A 60 -27.45 -20.71 -5.88
C GLU A 60 -28.05 -21.03 -4.50
N GLN A 61 -27.29 -21.71 -3.63
CA GLN A 61 -27.70 -21.95 -2.24
C GLN A 61 -27.95 -20.65 -1.46
N LEU A 62 -27.05 -19.66 -1.58
CA LEU A 62 -27.25 -18.33 -0.99
C LEU A 62 -28.51 -17.64 -1.52
N ALA A 63 -28.76 -17.69 -2.83
CA ALA A 63 -29.92 -17.08 -3.46
C ALA A 63 -31.22 -17.74 -2.98
N MET A 64 -31.25 -19.06 -2.79
CA MET A 64 -32.38 -19.78 -2.20
C MET A 64 -32.61 -19.40 -0.73
N ALA A 65 -31.53 -19.22 0.06
CA ALA A 65 -31.63 -18.85 1.47
C ALA A 65 -32.09 -17.39 1.70
N ALA A 66 -31.85 -16.50 0.75
CA ALA A 66 -32.09 -15.06 0.91
C ALA A 66 -33.58 -14.64 0.84
N ASN A 67 -34.48 -15.47 0.32
CA ASN A 67 -35.93 -15.22 0.10
C ASN A 67 -36.33 -13.98 -0.72
N GLY A 68 -35.44 -12.99 -0.91
CA GLY A 68 -35.60 -11.88 -1.86
C GLY A 68 -35.18 -12.30 -3.26
N GLY A 69 -35.87 -11.80 -4.28
CA GLY A 69 -35.61 -12.12 -5.70
C GLY A 69 -34.18 -11.79 -6.13
N PHE A 70 -33.31 -12.79 -6.10
CA PHE A 70 -31.90 -12.64 -6.46
C PHE A 70 -31.76 -12.42 -7.97
N ASN A 71 -31.19 -11.29 -8.38
CA ASN A 71 -30.92 -10.97 -9.78
C ASN A 71 -29.76 -11.81 -10.33
N ALA A 72 -30.03 -13.08 -10.66
CA ALA A 72 -29.07 -14.03 -11.22
C ALA A 72 -28.41 -13.53 -12.53
N GLY A 73 -29.12 -12.72 -13.32
CA GLY A 73 -28.71 -12.29 -14.66
C GLY A 73 -27.54 -11.29 -14.75
N ARG A 74 -26.79 -11.02 -13.67
CA ARG A 74 -25.67 -10.05 -13.69
C ARG A 74 -24.37 -10.52 -13.03
N THR A 75 -24.27 -11.76 -12.55
CA THR A 75 -23.04 -12.20 -11.90
C THR A 75 -22.00 -12.74 -12.88
N THR A 76 -20.78 -12.20 -12.78
CA THR A 76 -19.59 -12.54 -13.60
C THR A 76 -19.30 -14.04 -13.70
N LEU A 77 -19.70 -14.84 -12.70
CA LEU A 77 -19.57 -16.31 -12.70
C LEU A 77 -20.31 -17.03 -13.84
N HIS A 78 -21.39 -16.46 -14.38
CA HIS A 78 -22.10 -17.02 -15.54
C HIS A 78 -21.60 -16.45 -16.88
N SER A 79 -20.58 -15.58 -16.86
CA SER A 79 -19.97 -15.07 -18.09
C SER A 79 -19.26 -16.21 -18.82
N PRO A 80 -19.36 -16.32 -20.16
CA PRO A 80 -18.50 -17.22 -20.93
C PRO A 80 -17.02 -16.83 -20.83
N LEU A 81 -16.70 -15.61 -20.35
CA LEU A 81 -15.34 -15.12 -20.11
C LEU A 81 -14.76 -15.53 -18.75
N ALA A 82 -15.53 -16.25 -17.92
CA ALA A 82 -15.08 -16.69 -16.60
C ALA A 82 -14.19 -17.95 -16.72
N PRO A 83 -13.13 -18.07 -15.89
CA PRO A 83 -12.34 -19.30 -15.81
C PRO A 83 -13.16 -20.45 -15.24
N LEU A 84 -12.89 -21.67 -15.71
CA LEU A 84 -13.47 -22.91 -15.18
C LEU A 84 -12.90 -23.27 -13.80
N ALA A 85 -11.58 -23.08 -13.64
CA ALA A 85 -10.89 -23.36 -12.38
C ALA A 85 -9.60 -22.53 -12.26
N ILE A 86 -9.18 -22.24 -11.03
CA ILE A 86 -7.93 -21.54 -10.72
C ILE A 86 -7.17 -22.31 -9.63
N ASN A 87 -5.98 -22.79 -9.94
CA ASN A 87 -5.07 -23.40 -8.97
C ASN A 87 -3.93 -22.43 -8.64
N MET A 88 -3.55 -22.33 -7.37
CA MET A 88 -2.44 -21.50 -6.90
C MET A 88 -1.51 -22.31 -6.01
N ARG A 89 -0.21 -22.27 -6.32
CA ARG A 89 0.85 -23.01 -5.61
C ARG A 89 2.17 -22.25 -5.59
N ILE A 90 2.87 -22.29 -4.45
CA ILE A 90 4.26 -21.84 -4.33
C ILE A 90 5.16 -22.86 -5.03
N VAL A 91 6.00 -22.38 -5.96
CA VAL A 91 6.98 -23.19 -6.70
C VAL A 91 8.43 -22.89 -6.29
N THR A 92 8.68 -21.76 -5.62
CA THR A 92 9.98 -21.43 -5.03
C THR A 92 9.77 -20.66 -3.72
N ALA A 93 10.52 -21.04 -2.69
CA ALA A 93 10.52 -20.38 -1.38
C ALA A 93 11.97 -20.26 -0.85
N PRO A 94 12.33 -19.18 -0.15
CA PRO A 94 13.64 -19.02 0.47
C PRO A 94 13.91 -20.06 1.56
N ALA A 95 15.03 -20.78 1.47
CA ALA A 95 15.48 -21.63 2.58
C ALA A 95 15.73 -20.82 3.86
N GLU A 96 16.13 -19.54 3.75
CA GLU A 96 16.34 -18.68 4.92
C GLU A 96 15.04 -18.32 5.68
N PHE A 97 13.86 -18.64 5.15
CA PHE A 97 12.61 -18.59 5.93
C PHE A 97 12.55 -19.70 7.00
N ALA A 98 13.30 -20.80 6.84
CA ALA A 98 13.37 -21.89 7.82
C ALA A 98 14.22 -21.57 9.07
N VAL A 99 14.78 -20.36 9.17
CA VAL A 99 15.56 -19.89 10.33
C VAL A 99 15.05 -18.52 10.79
N PRO A 100 15.41 -18.03 11.99
CA PRO A 100 15.03 -16.69 12.43
C PRO A 100 15.56 -15.61 11.48
N VAL A 101 14.65 -14.80 10.93
CA VAL A 101 14.95 -13.75 9.96
C VAL A 101 15.15 -12.42 10.69
N LYS A 102 16.19 -11.66 10.34
CA LYS A 102 16.40 -10.33 10.92
C LYS A 102 15.40 -9.34 10.31
N GLN A 103 14.83 -8.45 11.13
CA GLN A 103 14.12 -7.26 10.67
C GLN A 103 14.96 -6.47 9.65
N ASP A 104 14.31 -5.84 8.68
CA ASP A 104 14.92 -5.09 7.56
C ASP A 104 15.86 -5.91 6.66
N ARG A 105 15.94 -7.23 6.83
CA ARG A 105 16.65 -8.13 5.90
C ARG A 105 15.67 -8.65 4.85
N ARG A 106 16.03 -8.44 3.59
CA ARG A 106 15.37 -9.05 2.42
C ARG A 106 15.52 -10.56 2.43
N LEU A 107 14.40 -11.24 2.19
CA LEU A 107 14.35 -12.65 1.87
C LEU A 107 14.90 -12.91 0.47
N THR A 108 15.69 -13.98 0.35
CA THR A 108 16.44 -14.39 -0.84
C THR A 108 16.69 -15.92 -0.82
N PRO A 109 16.38 -16.67 -1.89
CA PRO A 109 15.68 -16.22 -3.09
C PRO A 109 14.26 -15.75 -2.78
N ASP A 110 13.69 -15.00 -3.72
CA ASP A 110 12.32 -14.52 -3.60
C ASP A 110 11.30 -15.67 -3.68
N PHE A 111 10.07 -15.42 -3.19
CA PHE A 111 8.99 -16.38 -3.37
C PHE A 111 8.45 -16.33 -4.80
N LYS A 112 8.25 -17.49 -5.42
CA LYS A 112 7.55 -17.60 -6.71
C LYS A 112 6.27 -18.41 -6.52
N VAL A 113 5.15 -17.81 -6.92
CA VAL A 113 3.81 -18.40 -6.84
C VAL A 113 3.29 -18.60 -8.25
N ARG A 114 2.99 -19.85 -8.61
CA ARG A 114 2.36 -20.19 -9.88
C ARG A 114 0.85 -20.17 -9.72
N VAL A 115 0.17 -19.50 -10.65
CA VAL A 115 -1.27 -19.63 -10.85
C VAL A 115 -1.53 -20.29 -12.20
N GLU A 116 -2.36 -21.32 -12.19
CA GLU A 116 -2.81 -22.08 -13.36
C GLU A 116 -4.32 -21.85 -13.52
N VAL A 117 -4.74 -21.29 -14.65
CA VAL A 117 -6.12 -20.91 -14.95
C VAL A 117 -6.65 -21.81 -16.06
N LYS A 118 -7.62 -22.67 -15.75
CA LYS A 118 -8.35 -23.47 -16.74
C LYS A 118 -9.52 -22.67 -17.28
N TYR A 119 -9.77 -22.74 -18.58
CA TYR A 119 -10.85 -22.00 -19.25
C TYR A 119 -11.39 -22.77 -20.46
N ARG A 120 -12.55 -22.34 -20.96
CA ARG A 120 -13.16 -22.83 -22.20
C ARG A 120 -13.61 -21.64 -23.03
N GLY A 121 -13.39 -21.68 -24.35
CA GLY A 121 -13.67 -20.54 -25.21
C GLY A 121 -12.73 -19.36 -24.93
N GLN A 122 -13.28 -18.16 -24.81
CA GLN A 122 -12.53 -16.94 -24.48
C GLN A 122 -12.46 -16.75 -22.97
N VAL A 123 -11.36 -16.23 -22.44
CA VAL A 123 -11.24 -15.85 -21.03
C VAL A 123 -10.61 -14.47 -20.93
N SER A 124 -11.11 -13.61 -20.04
CA SER A 124 -10.60 -12.24 -19.87
C SER A 124 -10.93 -11.71 -18.47
N PHE A 125 -9.94 -11.65 -17.58
CA PHE A 125 -10.11 -11.08 -16.24
C PHE A 125 -8.79 -10.66 -15.57
N PRO A 126 -8.80 -9.61 -14.72
CA PRO A 126 -7.70 -9.30 -13.82
C PRO A 126 -7.70 -10.24 -12.59
N LEU A 127 -6.51 -10.71 -12.20
CA LEU A 127 -6.27 -11.40 -10.93
C LEU A 127 -5.16 -10.67 -10.16
N THR A 128 -5.40 -10.40 -8.87
CA THR A 128 -4.38 -9.84 -7.97
C THR A 128 -4.01 -10.86 -6.91
N VAL A 129 -2.73 -11.24 -6.86
CA VAL A 129 -2.18 -12.09 -5.79
C VAL A 129 -1.46 -11.20 -4.79
N ARG A 130 -1.81 -11.34 -3.51
CA ARG A 130 -1.26 -10.58 -2.37
C ARG A 130 -0.54 -11.53 -1.41
N ALA A 131 0.57 -11.08 -0.82
CA ALA A 131 1.39 -11.80 0.15
C ALA A 131 1.19 -11.22 1.56
N TYR A 132 1.04 -12.10 2.54
CA TYR A 132 0.76 -11.82 3.94
C TYR A 132 1.68 -12.63 4.85
N ILE A 133 1.88 -12.14 6.07
CA ILE A 133 2.45 -12.92 7.17
C ILE A 133 1.36 -13.14 8.22
N LEU A 134 1.06 -14.41 8.47
CA LEU A 134 0.10 -14.86 9.47
C LEU A 134 0.82 -15.25 10.76
N ALA A 135 0.32 -14.79 11.90
CA ALA A 135 0.64 -15.34 13.19
C ALA A 135 0.12 -16.79 13.32
N GLN A 136 0.67 -17.55 14.26
CA GLN A 136 0.21 -18.91 14.58
C GLN A 136 -1.31 -19.00 14.74
N GLN A 137 -1.92 -18.10 15.51
CA GLN A 137 -3.38 -18.09 15.74
C GLN A 137 -4.20 -17.84 14.46
N GLU A 138 -3.74 -16.95 13.58
CA GLU A 138 -4.40 -16.68 12.29
C GLU A 138 -4.28 -17.87 11.34
N LYS A 139 -3.14 -18.57 11.37
CA LYS A 139 -2.89 -19.77 10.59
C LYS A 139 -3.68 -20.98 11.10
N ASP A 140 -3.94 -21.05 12.40
CA ASP A 140 -4.77 -22.10 13.00
C ASP A 140 -6.29 -21.80 12.79
N ASN A 141 -6.67 -20.52 12.73
CA ASN A 141 -8.03 -20.06 12.41
C ASN A 141 -8.22 -19.69 10.93
N LEU A 142 -7.41 -20.24 10.02
CA LEU A 142 -7.40 -19.83 8.60
C LEU A 142 -8.77 -19.90 7.90
N PRO A 143 -9.64 -20.90 8.15
CA PRO A 143 -10.94 -20.96 7.49
C PRO A 143 -11.77 -19.68 7.66
N GLU A 144 -11.73 -19.07 8.84
CA GLU A 144 -12.40 -17.80 9.16
C GLU A 144 -11.59 -16.56 8.75
N TRP A 145 -10.27 -16.70 8.56
CA TRP A 145 -9.38 -15.57 8.25
C TRP A 145 -9.74 -14.89 6.93
N THR A 146 -9.65 -13.56 6.93
CA THR A 146 -10.01 -12.71 5.80
C THR A 146 -8.87 -11.72 5.56
N PRO A 147 -8.37 -11.55 4.32
CA PRO A 147 -7.35 -10.55 4.05
C PRO A 147 -7.93 -9.13 4.14
N GLU A 148 -7.16 -8.21 4.72
CA GLU A 148 -7.57 -6.81 4.82
C GLU A 148 -7.69 -6.14 3.43
N GLY A 149 -8.73 -5.31 3.28
CA GLY A 149 -9.05 -4.62 2.03
C GLY A 149 -9.43 -5.56 0.87
N VAL A 150 -10.05 -6.71 1.18
CA VAL A 150 -10.54 -7.69 0.19
C VAL A 150 -12.05 -7.92 0.27
N THR A 151 -12.65 -7.81 1.45
CA THR A 151 -14.11 -7.83 1.63
C THR A 151 -14.52 -6.70 2.57
N ASP A 152 -15.28 -5.74 2.04
CA ASP A 152 -16.64 -5.44 2.50
C ASP A 152 -17.08 -4.09 1.91
N HIS A 153 -17.91 -4.15 0.86
CA HIS A 153 -18.75 -2.99 0.50
C HIS A 153 -19.86 -2.75 1.54
N ASP A 154 -20.10 -3.73 2.42
CA ASP A 154 -21.14 -3.75 3.46
C ASP A 154 -20.65 -3.22 4.84
N GLY A 155 -19.64 -2.35 4.85
CA GLY A 155 -19.50 -1.21 5.77
C GLY A 155 -19.43 -1.39 7.30
N GLN A 156 -19.41 -2.60 7.88
CA GLN A 156 -19.61 -2.79 9.35
C GLN A 156 -18.64 -3.73 10.09
N SER A 157 -17.38 -3.88 9.66
CA SER A 157 -16.38 -4.59 10.48
C SER A 157 -14.98 -3.98 10.47
N GLU A 158 -14.82 -2.92 11.29
CA GLU A 158 -13.52 -2.45 11.79
C GLU A 158 -12.88 -3.47 12.76
N ARG A 159 -12.66 -4.72 12.32
CA ARG A 159 -11.80 -5.63 13.07
C ARG A 159 -10.38 -5.08 12.98
N LYS A 160 -9.87 -4.54 14.11
CA LYS A 160 -8.47 -4.10 14.29
C LYS A 160 -7.50 -5.29 14.24
N GLY A 161 -7.42 -5.94 13.09
CA GLY A 161 -6.25 -6.67 12.67
C GLY A 161 -5.09 -5.69 12.53
N HIS A 162 -3.92 -6.13 12.96
CA HIS A 162 -2.66 -5.55 12.52
C HIS A 162 -1.90 -6.70 11.86
N PRO A 163 -1.99 -6.86 10.53
CA PRO A 163 -1.32 -7.95 9.86
C PRO A 163 0.18 -7.72 10.05
N THR A 164 0.96 -8.80 10.15
CA THR A 164 2.40 -8.63 10.35
C THR A 164 3.00 -8.03 9.08
N GLU A 165 3.38 -6.76 9.17
CA GLU A 165 3.75 -5.93 8.03
C GLU A 165 4.92 -6.51 7.24
N LEU A 166 4.65 -6.85 5.98
CA LEU A 166 5.65 -7.06 4.95
C LEU A 166 5.91 -5.76 4.20
N LYS A 167 7.15 -5.60 3.75
CA LYS A 167 7.57 -4.63 2.74
C LYS A 167 8.20 -5.36 1.56
N GLY A 168 8.25 -4.69 0.40
CA GLY A 168 8.68 -5.29 -0.87
C GLY A 168 7.51 -5.42 -1.83
N THR A 169 7.65 -6.28 -2.85
CA THR A 169 6.54 -6.66 -3.71
C THR A 169 5.60 -7.58 -2.94
N THR A 170 4.64 -7.00 -2.21
CA THR A 170 3.63 -7.78 -1.47
C THR A 170 2.35 -7.98 -2.27
N TYR A 171 2.20 -7.39 -3.46
CA TYR A 171 1.13 -7.78 -4.37
C TYR A 171 1.46 -7.51 -5.84
N ILE A 172 0.80 -8.27 -6.71
CA ILE A 172 1.01 -8.25 -8.15
C ILE A 172 -0.34 -8.52 -8.82
N THR A 173 -0.69 -7.69 -9.81
CA THR A 173 -1.89 -7.83 -10.62
C THR A 173 -1.51 -8.28 -12.03
N HIS A 174 -2.22 -9.28 -12.55
CA HIS A 174 -2.02 -9.84 -13.89
C HIS A 174 -3.36 -9.93 -14.61
N HIS A 175 -3.38 -9.57 -15.89
CA HIS A 175 -4.58 -9.72 -16.72
C HIS A 175 -4.48 -11.03 -17.51
N PHE A 176 -5.31 -12.02 -17.15
CA PHE A 176 -5.41 -13.26 -17.91
C PHE A 176 -6.34 -13.05 -19.10
N GLU A 177 -5.81 -13.25 -20.30
CA GLU A 177 -6.58 -13.14 -21.55
C GLU A 177 -6.23 -14.31 -22.49
N ALA A 178 -7.25 -14.96 -23.05
CA ALA A 178 -7.10 -15.85 -24.20
C ALA A 178 -8.26 -15.66 -25.17
N ASN A 179 -7.93 -15.36 -26.43
CA ASN A 179 -8.88 -15.21 -27.51
C ASN A 179 -8.76 -16.41 -28.45
N MET A 180 -9.83 -17.23 -28.55
CA MET A 180 -9.92 -18.29 -29.55
C MET A 180 -10.25 -17.72 -30.94
N SER A 181 -9.27 -17.03 -31.55
CA SER A 181 -9.34 -16.57 -32.95
C SER A 181 -8.74 -17.56 -33.95
N GLY A 182 -8.32 -18.74 -33.47
CA GLY A 182 -7.71 -19.82 -34.27
C GLY A 182 -8.71 -20.73 -34.98
N GLY A 183 -9.54 -20.19 -35.89
CA GLY A 183 -10.45 -21.01 -36.69
C GLY A 183 -11.20 -20.21 -37.76
N LEU A 184 -10.93 -20.51 -39.03
CA LEU A 184 -11.57 -19.90 -40.21
C LEU A 184 -11.28 -18.41 -40.45
N SER A 185 -10.00 -18.06 -40.63
CA SER A 185 -9.63 -16.99 -41.56
C SER A 185 -9.99 -17.42 -42.99
N SER A 186 -11.27 -17.28 -43.37
CA SER A 186 -11.71 -17.45 -44.75
C SER A 186 -11.14 -16.30 -45.59
N SER A 187 -10.07 -16.58 -46.32
CA SER A 187 -9.46 -15.62 -47.23
C SER A 187 -10.38 -15.36 -48.42
N PHE A 188 -11.11 -14.24 -48.38
CA PHE A 188 -11.73 -13.66 -49.58
C PHE A 188 -11.00 -12.38 -49.97
N THR A 189 -10.73 -12.25 -51.27
CA THR A 189 -9.66 -11.41 -51.81
C THR A 189 -10.07 -9.97 -52.12
N GLY A 190 -9.18 -9.01 -51.84
CA GLY A 190 -9.21 -7.64 -52.37
C GLY A 190 -7.79 -7.13 -52.66
N SER A 191 -7.39 -7.11 -53.93
CA SER A 191 -6.03 -6.80 -54.41
C SER A 191 -5.61 -5.33 -54.19
N THR A 192 -4.34 -5.02 -53.91
CA THR A 192 -3.37 -4.69 -55.00
C THR A 192 -1.88 -4.80 -54.61
N SER A 193 -1.17 -5.73 -55.27
CA SER A 193 0.25 -5.72 -55.71
C SER A 193 1.34 -4.93 -54.95
N THR A 194 2.34 -5.65 -54.39
CA THR A 194 3.69 -5.87 -55.01
C THR A 194 4.54 -6.87 -54.18
N PRO A 195 5.60 -7.51 -54.73
CA PRO A 195 6.13 -8.78 -54.17
C PRO A 195 7.54 -8.70 -53.57
N VAL A 196 7.78 -9.37 -52.43
CA VAL A 196 9.10 -9.84 -51.97
C VAL A 196 8.96 -11.24 -51.33
N LEU A 197 10.08 -11.97 -51.31
CA LEU A 197 10.24 -13.43 -51.15
C LEU A 197 9.68 -14.11 -49.90
N GLN A 198 9.41 -15.40 -50.14
CA GLN A 198 8.83 -16.43 -49.28
C GLN A 198 9.82 -16.95 -48.21
N GLY A 199 9.38 -17.01 -46.95
CA GLY A 199 10.13 -17.60 -45.82
C GLY A 199 9.16 -18.07 -44.74
N ASN A 200 8.67 -19.32 -44.86
CA ASN A 200 7.56 -19.82 -44.05
C ASN A 200 8.05 -20.66 -42.87
N MET A 201 7.98 -20.14 -41.65
CA MET A 201 7.99 -20.92 -40.40
C MET A 201 6.92 -20.38 -39.44
N GLY A 202 6.21 -21.29 -38.77
CA GLY A 202 4.98 -20.97 -38.04
C GLY A 202 5.22 -20.12 -36.79
N THR A 203 4.65 -18.93 -36.76
CA THR A 203 4.69 -18.03 -35.61
C THR A 203 3.69 -18.47 -34.55
N VAL A 204 4.17 -18.95 -33.40
CA VAL A 204 3.34 -19.04 -32.20
C VAL A 204 3.09 -17.61 -31.72
N HIS A 205 1.83 -17.17 -31.73
CA HIS A 205 1.46 -15.85 -31.22
C HIS A 205 1.60 -15.82 -29.69
N HIS A 206 2.77 -15.44 -29.21
CA HIS A 206 2.97 -15.05 -27.82
C HIS A 206 2.19 -13.75 -27.56
N VAL A 207 0.98 -13.88 -27.01
CA VAL A 207 0.33 -12.77 -26.31
C VAL A 207 1.23 -12.42 -25.12
N VAL A 208 1.63 -11.16 -25.02
CA VAL A 208 2.42 -10.64 -23.89
C VAL A 208 1.45 -10.01 -22.90
N PRO A 209 1.03 -10.71 -21.83
CA PRO A 209 0.15 -10.14 -20.84
C PRO A 209 0.86 -9.04 -20.03
N SER A 210 0.12 -8.00 -19.68
CA SER A 210 0.60 -6.92 -18.82
C SER A 210 0.55 -7.34 -17.35
N THR A 211 1.70 -7.33 -16.67
CA THR A 211 1.81 -7.52 -15.22
C THR A 211 2.10 -6.18 -14.55
N VAL A 212 1.21 -5.76 -13.64
CA VAL A 212 1.36 -4.55 -12.84
C VAL A 212 1.83 -4.93 -11.43
N ILE A 213 2.99 -4.42 -11.03
CA ILE A 213 3.56 -4.61 -9.69
C ILE A 213 3.35 -3.32 -8.90
N GLN A 214 2.71 -3.40 -7.74
CA GLN A 214 2.54 -2.30 -6.79
C GLN A 214 2.95 -2.78 -5.37
N THR A 215 3.23 -1.84 -4.47
CA THR A 215 3.72 -2.14 -3.11
C THR A 215 2.97 -1.30 -2.08
N PRO A 216 2.39 -1.87 -1.01
CA PRO A 216 1.53 -1.13 -0.10
C PRO A 216 2.34 -0.28 0.88
N TYR A 217 1.73 0.82 1.32
CA TYR A 217 2.28 1.72 2.33
C TYR A 217 1.53 1.51 3.66
N VAL A 218 2.28 1.34 4.75
CA VAL A 218 1.70 1.20 6.10
C VAL A 218 1.45 2.59 6.69
N ASN A 219 0.19 2.87 7.05
CA ASN A 219 -0.13 4.05 7.86
C ASN A 219 0.22 3.79 9.34
N ALA A 220 1.22 4.51 9.85
CA ALA A 220 1.46 4.65 11.28
C ALA A 220 0.92 6.00 11.76
N GLN A 221 -0.39 6.11 11.93
CA GLN A 221 -1.00 7.19 12.72
C GLN A 221 -1.12 6.74 14.17
N GLY A 222 -0.62 7.56 15.09
CA GLY A 222 -0.81 7.36 16.52
C GLY A 222 -2.08 8.05 17.00
N ASP A 223 -3.02 7.28 17.55
CA ASP A 223 -4.10 7.83 18.38
C ASP A 223 -3.48 8.47 19.63
N MET A 224 -3.54 9.80 19.71
CA MET A 224 -3.25 10.53 20.95
C MET A 224 -4.45 11.41 21.33
N LEU A 225 -5.55 10.75 21.70
CA LEU A 225 -6.69 11.42 22.32
C LEU A 225 -6.55 11.47 23.84
N GLN A 226 -6.85 12.65 24.37
CA GLN A 226 -6.75 12.97 25.79
C GLN A 226 -7.84 12.27 26.60
N HIS A 227 -7.46 11.70 27.74
CA HIS A 227 -8.38 11.48 28.85
C HIS A 227 -7.72 11.94 30.14
N GLU A 228 -8.01 13.17 30.56
CA GLU A 228 -7.87 13.55 31.95
C GLU A 228 -8.91 12.77 32.78
N GLY A 229 -8.45 12.08 33.82
CA GLY A 229 -9.30 11.27 34.67
C GLY A 229 -8.59 10.92 35.96
N MET A 230 -8.92 11.64 37.04
CA MET A 230 -8.40 11.38 38.39
C MET A 230 -8.57 9.90 38.79
N GLN A 231 -7.48 9.24 39.21
CA GLN A 231 -7.60 8.14 40.17
C GLN A 231 -6.59 8.25 41.31
N MET A 232 -7.13 8.09 42.52
CA MET A 232 -6.43 8.22 43.78
C MET A 232 -5.43 7.07 44.02
N ARG A 233 -4.28 7.42 44.62
CA ARG A 233 -3.38 6.42 45.22
C ARG A 233 -4.06 5.79 46.44
N TYR A 234 -4.26 4.48 46.41
CA TYR A 234 -4.32 3.68 47.63
C TYR A 234 -3.10 2.77 47.71
N LEU A 235 -2.27 2.99 48.73
CA LEU A 235 -1.22 2.07 49.15
C LEU A 235 -1.85 0.98 50.00
N GLN A 236 -1.70 -0.29 49.60
CA GLN A 236 -1.89 -1.40 50.53
C GLN A 236 -0.87 -2.50 50.26
N HIS A 237 0.03 -2.71 51.22
CA HIS A 237 0.85 -3.92 51.30
C HIS A 237 -0.03 -5.13 51.59
N GLN A 238 0.28 -6.28 50.98
CA GLN A 238 0.32 -7.55 51.71
C GLN A 238 1.15 -8.62 50.98
N ASN A 239 2.11 -9.19 51.70
CA ASN A 239 2.64 -10.54 51.47
C ASN A 239 1.55 -11.55 51.89
N PRO A 240 1.56 -12.78 51.36
CA PRO A 240 2.00 -13.87 52.25
C PRO A 240 2.83 -14.99 51.58
N GLN A 241 3.31 -15.89 52.44
CA GLN A 241 4.29 -16.94 52.18
C GLN A 241 3.70 -18.23 51.59
N MET A 242 4.58 -19.02 50.97
CA MET A 242 4.80 -20.48 51.17
C MET A 242 3.98 -21.15 52.31
N MET A 243 3.53 -22.42 52.27
CA MET A 243 3.90 -23.64 51.49
C MET A 243 2.70 -24.67 51.51
N PRO A 244 2.80 -25.93 51.01
CA PRO A 244 1.67 -26.67 50.41
C PRO A 244 1.05 -27.79 51.27
N HIS A 245 -0.01 -28.42 50.75
CA HIS A 245 -0.38 -29.80 51.09
C HIS A 245 -0.81 -30.63 49.86
N GLN A 246 -0.47 -31.92 49.88
CA GLN A 246 -0.81 -32.94 48.88
C GLN A 246 -2.07 -33.76 49.28
N ALA A 247 -2.55 -34.59 48.33
CA ALA A 247 -3.23 -35.89 48.55
C ALA A 247 -4.73 -35.84 48.98
N LEU A 248 -5.63 -36.77 48.61
CA LEU A 248 -5.63 -37.90 47.65
C LEU A 248 -7.10 -38.41 47.43
N ILE A 249 -7.34 -39.21 46.36
CA ILE A 249 -8.39 -40.27 46.21
C ILE A 249 -9.90 -39.92 46.02
N GLY A 250 -10.54 -40.66 45.08
CA GLY A 250 -11.99 -40.94 44.97
C GLY A 250 -12.56 -40.63 43.56
N GLN A 251 -12.80 -41.58 42.63
CA GLN A 251 -13.94 -42.53 42.52
C GLN A 251 -15.33 -41.88 42.73
N GLN A 252 -16.41 -42.13 41.96
CA GLN A 252 -16.68 -43.13 40.89
C GLN A 252 -17.96 -42.74 40.08
N MET A 253 -18.07 -43.22 38.83
CA MET A 253 -19.28 -43.73 38.11
C MET A 253 -20.65 -42.96 38.06
N GLY A 254 -21.26 -43.00 36.87
CA GLY A 254 -22.70 -42.77 36.61
C GLY A 254 -23.06 -41.37 36.10
N GLY A 255 -23.88 -41.15 35.06
CA GLY A 255 -24.69 -42.07 34.26
C GLY A 255 -26.18 -41.73 34.35
N GLY A 256 -26.74 -41.09 33.31
CA GLY A 256 -28.17 -40.74 33.26
C GLY A 256 -28.51 -39.76 32.12
N GLN A 257 -29.10 -40.28 31.04
CA GLN A 257 -29.91 -39.46 30.13
C GLN A 257 -31.27 -39.26 30.77
N GLU A 258 -31.88 -38.08 30.60
CA GLU A 258 -33.32 -37.95 30.77
C GLU A 258 -33.90 -37.14 29.60
N VAL A 259 -34.94 -37.69 28.98
CA VAL A 259 -35.66 -37.12 27.83
C VAL A 259 -36.98 -36.61 28.36
N ILE A 260 -37.28 -35.32 28.17
CA ILE A 260 -38.59 -34.75 28.48
C ILE A 260 -39.23 -34.23 27.20
N HIS A 261 -40.15 -35.04 26.67
CA HIS A 261 -41.26 -34.54 25.85
C HIS A 261 -42.18 -33.70 26.73
N LEU A 262 -42.66 -32.56 26.23
CA LEU A 262 -43.97 -32.06 26.61
C LEU A 262 -44.63 -31.36 25.41
N ASP A 263 -45.94 -31.56 25.30
CA ASP A 263 -46.75 -31.29 24.11
C ASP A 263 -47.61 -30.02 24.29
N SER A 264 -48.15 -29.58 23.17
CA SER A 264 -49.12 -28.51 22.95
C SER A 264 -50.25 -28.36 23.98
N SER A 265 -50.68 -27.11 24.24
CA SER A 265 -51.92 -26.58 23.60
C SER A 265 -52.46 -25.24 24.15
N ASN A 266 -52.86 -24.39 23.20
CA ASN A 266 -54.02 -23.47 23.23
C ASN A 266 -54.01 -22.14 24.03
N PRO A 267 -54.87 -21.17 23.62
CA PRO A 267 -54.42 -19.77 23.52
C PRO A 267 -55.19 -18.79 24.41
N LEU A 268 -54.64 -17.58 24.56
CA LEU A 268 -55.37 -16.39 24.98
C LEU A 268 -55.03 -15.20 24.08
N SER A 269 -56.09 -14.58 23.56
CA SER A 269 -56.04 -13.29 22.88
C SER A 269 -55.98 -12.14 23.90
N LEU A 270 -55.17 -11.12 23.63
CA LEU A 270 -55.37 -9.77 24.18
C LEU A 270 -54.85 -8.72 23.19
N THR A 271 -55.54 -7.58 23.18
CA THR A 271 -55.50 -6.56 22.12
C THR A 271 -54.61 -5.36 22.47
N SER A 272 -54.18 -4.63 21.43
CA SER A 272 -53.60 -3.27 21.43
C SER A 272 -52.25 -3.09 22.18
N GLY A 273 -51.28 -2.34 21.66
CA GLY A 273 -51.16 -1.69 20.34
C GLY A 273 -50.24 -0.47 20.40
N THR A 274 -49.29 -0.33 19.46
CA THR A 274 -48.63 0.96 19.18
C THR A 274 -47.96 0.93 17.79
N THR A 275 -48.02 2.09 17.15
CA THR A 275 -47.56 2.47 15.80
C THR A 275 -46.21 1.92 15.35
N ALA A 276 -46.18 1.28 14.17
CA ALA A 276 -44.99 1.14 13.34
C ALA A 276 -45.14 2.03 12.09
N SER A 277 -44.06 2.72 11.71
CA SER A 277 -44.00 3.48 10.44
C SER A 277 -43.77 2.51 9.28
N ALA A 278 -44.60 2.59 8.24
CA ALA A 278 -44.50 1.75 7.06
C ALA A 278 -43.69 2.45 5.97
N VAL A 279 -42.69 1.76 5.43
CA VAL A 279 -42.01 2.15 4.18
C VAL A 279 -42.90 1.70 3.01
N PRO A 280 -43.20 2.55 2.01
CA PRO A 280 -44.07 2.20 0.90
C PRO A 280 -43.44 1.13 0.00
N SER A 281 -44.28 0.35 -0.67
CA SER A 281 -43.85 -0.74 -1.54
C SER A 281 -43.66 -0.25 -2.98
N LEU A 282 -42.88 -0.98 -3.78
CA LEU A 282 -42.60 -0.59 -5.17
C LEU A 282 -43.83 -0.64 -6.10
N GLY A 283 -45.00 -1.07 -5.60
CA GLY A 283 -46.28 -1.02 -6.33
C GLY A 283 -46.97 0.35 -6.34
N ASP A 284 -46.59 1.27 -5.45
CA ASP A 284 -47.32 2.54 -5.22
C ASP A 284 -46.91 3.67 -6.20
N PHE A 285 -46.04 3.37 -7.18
CA PHE A 285 -45.47 4.32 -8.14
C PHE A 285 -46.26 4.52 -9.44
N SER A 286 -47.38 3.80 -9.64
CA SER A 286 -48.21 3.96 -10.85
C SER A 286 -49.23 5.10 -10.75
N ASP A 287 -49.36 5.76 -9.60
CA ASP A 287 -50.32 6.85 -9.40
C ASP A 287 -49.60 8.21 -9.44
N SER A 288 -49.94 9.04 -10.44
CA SER A 288 -49.36 10.36 -10.66
C SER A 288 -49.57 11.33 -9.49
N SER A 289 -50.55 11.06 -8.62
CA SER A 289 -50.82 11.90 -7.44
C SER A 289 -49.73 11.78 -6.36
N ASN A 290 -49.09 10.62 -6.21
CA ASN A 290 -47.99 10.43 -5.25
C ASN A 290 -46.70 11.16 -5.65
N TRP A 291 -46.43 11.29 -6.96
CA TRP A 291 -45.22 11.97 -7.47
C TRP A 291 -45.24 13.47 -7.17
N ALA A 292 -46.40 14.11 -7.28
CA ALA A 292 -46.57 15.53 -6.96
C ALA A 292 -46.32 15.82 -5.47
N ALA A 293 -46.79 14.93 -4.58
CA ALA A 293 -46.57 15.07 -3.13
C ALA A 293 -45.08 15.00 -2.77
N MET A 294 -44.31 14.10 -3.39
CA MET A 294 -42.85 14.05 -3.18
C MET A 294 -42.11 15.31 -3.65
N LEU A 295 -42.51 15.92 -4.76
CA LEU A 295 -41.86 17.16 -5.25
C LEU A 295 -42.15 18.37 -4.36
N GLN A 296 -43.31 18.41 -3.71
CA GLN A 296 -43.72 19.51 -2.83
C GLN A 296 -42.75 19.68 -1.64
N ASP A 297 -42.22 18.58 -1.11
CA ASP A 297 -41.27 18.58 0.03
C ASP A 297 -39.86 19.06 -0.37
N PHE A 298 -39.46 18.92 -1.64
CA PHE A 298 -38.15 19.37 -2.14
C PHE A 298 -38.16 20.81 -2.68
N PHE A 299 -39.31 21.33 -3.10
CA PHE A 299 -39.46 22.66 -3.69
C PHE A 299 -40.67 23.41 -3.08
N PRO A 300 -40.61 23.80 -1.79
CA PRO A 300 -41.77 24.34 -1.07
C PRO A 300 -42.33 25.65 -1.65
N ASP A 301 -41.49 26.44 -2.34
CA ASP A 301 -41.85 27.72 -2.96
C ASP A 301 -41.87 27.67 -4.51
N GLY A 302 -41.83 26.47 -5.12
CA GLY A 302 -41.80 26.28 -6.58
C GLY A 302 -43.15 25.92 -7.20
N ASP A 303 -43.38 26.32 -8.46
CA ASP A 303 -44.55 25.87 -9.24
C ASP A 303 -44.34 24.44 -9.75
N VAL A 304 -44.57 23.47 -8.87
CA VAL A 304 -44.41 22.02 -9.11
C VAL A 304 -45.18 21.54 -10.34
N ALA A 305 -46.30 22.19 -10.70
CA ALA A 305 -47.11 21.81 -11.85
C ALA A 305 -46.37 22.06 -13.18
N ALA A 306 -45.59 23.14 -13.28
CA ALA A 306 -44.81 23.46 -14.48
C ALA A 306 -43.69 22.43 -14.72
N VAL A 307 -42.94 22.07 -13.67
CA VAL A 307 -41.83 21.12 -13.74
C VAL A 307 -42.31 19.71 -14.10
N SER A 308 -43.43 19.28 -13.53
CA SER A 308 -44.05 17.97 -13.83
C SER A 308 -44.52 17.88 -15.29
N ALA A 309 -45.14 18.95 -15.82
CA ALA A 309 -45.60 19.01 -17.21
C ALA A 309 -44.43 18.96 -18.22
N GLU A 310 -43.33 19.69 -17.96
CA GLU A 310 -42.16 19.71 -18.83
C GLU A 310 -41.41 18.35 -18.83
N PHE A 311 -41.38 17.66 -17.69
CA PHE A 311 -40.79 16.32 -17.60
C PHE A 311 -41.60 15.26 -18.38
N MET A 312 -42.93 15.26 -18.23
CA MET A 312 -43.81 14.34 -18.99
C MET A 312 -43.73 14.60 -20.49
N HIS A 313 -43.71 15.86 -20.93
CA HIS A 313 -43.59 16.21 -22.35
C HIS A 313 -42.26 15.73 -22.97
N ASN A 314 -41.16 15.77 -22.21
CA ASN A 314 -39.86 15.24 -22.66
C ASN A 314 -39.80 13.71 -22.69
N MET A 315 -40.62 13.03 -21.89
CA MET A 315 -40.68 11.57 -21.86
C MET A 315 -41.47 11.00 -23.05
N GLU A 316 -42.58 11.63 -23.44
CA GLU A 316 -43.32 11.23 -24.65
C GLU A 316 -42.51 11.49 -25.94
N ALA A 317 -41.79 12.62 -26.00
CA ALA A 317 -41.01 13.04 -27.17
C ALA A 317 -39.85 12.08 -27.56
N ASN A 318 -39.39 11.23 -26.64
CA ASN A 318 -38.29 10.28 -26.88
C ASN A 318 -38.76 8.84 -27.16
N SER A 319 -40.06 8.59 -27.29
CA SER A 319 -40.61 7.26 -27.58
C SER A 319 -40.53 6.90 -29.08
N VAL A 320 -39.43 6.26 -29.49
CA VAL A 320 -39.24 5.78 -30.87
C VAL A 320 -40.19 4.61 -31.18
N SER A 321 -41.26 4.89 -31.93
CA SER A 321 -42.24 3.88 -32.35
C SER A 321 -41.69 2.98 -33.47
N ILE A 322 -41.40 1.72 -33.13
CA ILE A 322 -41.10 0.66 -34.11
C ILE A 322 -42.40 -0.04 -34.49
N LYS A 323 -42.80 0.05 -35.77
CA LYS A 323 -44.00 -0.63 -36.30
C LYS A 323 -43.72 -2.12 -36.56
N PRO A 324 -44.59 -3.05 -36.12
CA PRO A 324 -44.45 -4.48 -36.38
C PRO A 324 -45.38 -4.93 -37.51
N GLU A 325 -44.90 -4.94 -38.76
CA GLU A 325 -45.62 -5.56 -39.88
C GLU A 325 -44.69 -6.40 -40.77
N HIS A 326 -45.19 -7.57 -41.18
CA HIS A 326 -44.55 -8.60 -42.03
C HIS A 326 -43.28 -9.29 -41.50
N ILE A 327 -43.44 -10.56 -41.09
CA ILE A 327 -43.00 -11.74 -41.88
C ILE A 327 -43.61 -13.01 -41.27
N SER A 328 -44.24 -13.82 -42.11
CA SER A 328 -44.80 -15.12 -41.75
C SER A 328 -44.45 -16.15 -42.83
N GLN A 329 -43.39 -16.94 -42.59
CA GLN A 329 -43.11 -18.21 -43.28
C GLN A 329 -42.47 -19.22 -42.32
N PRO A 330 -42.62 -20.54 -42.56
CA PRO A 330 -42.57 -21.54 -41.49
C PRO A 330 -41.23 -22.29 -41.35
N ASP A 331 -40.99 -22.76 -40.13
CA ASP A 331 -40.29 -24.00 -39.77
C ASP A 331 -39.11 -24.45 -40.65
N GLN A 332 -38.03 -23.67 -40.66
CA GLN A 332 -36.70 -24.27 -40.74
C GLN A 332 -36.19 -24.56 -39.33
N LYS A 333 -36.39 -25.81 -38.91
CA LYS A 333 -35.75 -26.40 -37.74
C LYS A 333 -34.25 -26.53 -38.02
N ILE A 334 -33.50 -25.44 -37.80
CA ILE A 334 -32.04 -25.45 -37.89
C ILE A 334 -31.52 -26.36 -36.77
N ILE A 335 -31.22 -27.60 -37.11
CA ILE A 335 -30.51 -28.51 -36.23
C ILE A 335 -29.05 -28.05 -36.23
N ILE A 336 -28.72 -27.09 -35.36
CA ILE A 336 -27.33 -26.76 -35.01
C ILE A 336 -26.81 -27.90 -34.13
N SER A 337 -26.59 -29.07 -34.74
CA SER A 337 -25.90 -30.21 -34.13
C SER A 337 -24.47 -30.27 -34.66
N GLU A 338 -23.73 -29.19 -34.47
CA GLU A 338 -22.28 -29.18 -34.61
C GLU A 338 -21.69 -28.96 -33.22
N ALA A 339 -21.55 -30.07 -32.50
CA ALA A 339 -20.81 -30.10 -31.25
C ALA A 339 -19.31 -29.95 -31.56
N VAL A 340 -18.91 -28.71 -31.84
CA VAL A 340 -17.50 -28.32 -31.74
C VAL A 340 -17.10 -28.61 -30.31
N LEU A 341 -16.25 -29.62 -30.13
CA LEU A 341 -15.66 -29.94 -28.83
C LEU A 341 -14.74 -28.78 -28.46
N GLU A 342 -15.25 -27.82 -27.68
CA GLU A 342 -14.46 -26.72 -27.15
C GLU A 342 -13.36 -27.31 -26.25
N GLU A 343 -12.12 -27.28 -26.73
CA GLU A 343 -10.98 -27.79 -25.97
C GLU A 343 -10.71 -26.91 -24.74
N ASP A 344 -10.64 -27.51 -23.56
CA ASP A 344 -10.33 -26.81 -22.32
C ASP A 344 -8.86 -26.34 -22.36
N GLY A 345 -8.66 -25.03 -22.32
CA GLY A 345 -7.34 -24.40 -22.32
C GLY A 345 -6.78 -24.19 -20.91
N VAL A 346 -5.46 -23.99 -20.80
CA VAL A 346 -4.77 -23.66 -19.54
C VAL A 346 -3.80 -22.50 -19.75
N LEU A 347 -4.04 -21.38 -19.05
CA LEU A 347 -3.06 -20.30 -18.89
C LEU A 347 -2.22 -20.54 -17.64
N THR A 348 -0.97 -20.08 -17.62
CA THR A 348 -0.09 -20.18 -16.45
C THR A 348 0.71 -18.89 -16.29
N HIS A 349 0.75 -18.35 -15.08
CA HIS A 349 1.61 -17.21 -14.73
C HIS A 349 2.40 -17.47 -13.45
N ASP A 350 3.67 -17.10 -13.44
CA ASP A 350 4.58 -17.18 -12.30
C ASP A 350 4.77 -15.78 -11.68
N PHE A 351 4.11 -15.55 -10.56
CA PHE A 351 4.19 -14.32 -9.77
C PHE A 351 5.45 -14.31 -8.89
N GLU A 352 6.34 -13.34 -9.09
CA GLU A 352 7.61 -13.20 -8.35
C GLU A 352 7.53 -12.13 -7.25
N PHE A 353 7.45 -12.56 -5.99
CA PHE A 353 7.31 -11.69 -4.82
C PHE A 353 8.69 -11.23 -4.33
N LEU A 354 9.22 -10.23 -5.02
CA LEU A 354 10.60 -9.74 -4.83
C LEU A 354 10.79 -8.88 -3.57
N ASN A 355 11.98 -8.99 -2.97
CA ASN A 355 12.48 -8.15 -1.87
C ASN A 355 11.57 -8.14 -0.63
N LEU A 356 10.92 -9.27 -0.29
CA LEU A 356 10.10 -9.34 0.92
C LEU A 356 10.94 -9.12 2.18
N GLU A 357 10.54 -8.14 2.99
CA GLU A 357 11.19 -7.69 4.24
C GLU A 357 10.19 -7.73 5.39
N PHE A 358 10.60 -8.24 6.57
CA PHE A 358 9.82 -8.10 7.80
C PHE A 358 9.99 -6.69 8.37
N MET A 359 8.92 -5.90 8.40
CA MET A 359 8.94 -4.52 8.91
C MET A 359 8.98 -4.45 10.44
N LYS A 360 8.34 -5.41 11.11
CA LYS A 360 8.27 -5.49 12.57
C LYS A 360 8.84 -6.84 13.04
N PRO A 361 9.61 -6.88 14.15
CA PRO A 361 10.03 -8.13 14.73
C PRO A 361 8.79 -8.87 15.25
N THR A 362 8.70 -10.17 15.01
CA THR A 362 7.63 -10.97 15.62
C THR A 362 7.89 -11.02 17.12
N ARG A 363 6.84 -11.15 17.96
CA ARG A 363 6.99 -11.11 19.44
C ARG A 363 7.58 -12.43 19.99
N MET A 364 8.66 -12.92 19.38
CA MET A 364 9.17 -14.29 19.48
C MET A 364 8.11 -15.35 19.14
N SER A 365 7.11 -14.96 18.33
CA SER A 365 6.02 -15.79 17.83
C SER A 365 6.38 -16.41 16.48
N LYS A 366 5.91 -17.64 16.27
CA LYS A 366 5.94 -18.30 14.95
C LYS A 366 5.02 -17.56 14.00
N VAL A 367 5.49 -17.36 12.77
CA VAL A 367 4.70 -16.76 11.69
C VAL A 367 4.91 -17.52 10.37
N TYR A 368 3.92 -17.45 9.49
CA TYR A 368 3.80 -18.21 8.25
C TYR A 368 3.58 -17.26 7.07
N ALA A 369 4.10 -17.60 5.88
CA ALA A 369 3.77 -16.86 4.66
C ALA A 369 2.44 -17.38 4.07
N CYS A 370 1.57 -16.47 3.66
CA CYS A 370 0.31 -16.76 2.99
C CYS A 370 0.21 -15.92 1.72
N PHE A 371 -0.17 -16.54 0.62
CA PHE A 371 -0.50 -15.86 -0.63
C PHE A 371 -2.01 -16.00 -0.87
N ALA A 372 -2.70 -14.92 -1.18
CA ALA A 372 -4.14 -14.91 -1.36
C ALA A 372 -4.55 -14.11 -2.60
N CYS A 373 -5.59 -14.54 -3.29
CA CYS A 373 -6.22 -13.78 -4.36
C CYS A 373 -7.75 -13.84 -4.27
N THR A 374 -8.38 -12.76 -4.74
CA THR A 374 -9.84 -12.69 -4.91
C THR A 374 -10.19 -13.15 -6.31
N VAL A 375 -11.02 -14.18 -6.42
CA VAL A 375 -11.52 -14.69 -7.69
C VAL A 375 -12.85 -14.01 -8.01
N LEU A 376 -12.89 -13.32 -9.15
CA LEU A 376 -14.08 -12.65 -9.69
C LEU A 376 -14.81 -11.76 -8.65
N GLU A 377 -14.04 -11.07 -7.81
CA GLU A 377 -14.50 -10.14 -6.75
C GLU A 377 -15.38 -10.77 -5.66
N ARG A 378 -15.41 -12.11 -5.54
CA ARG A 378 -16.38 -12.81 -4.68
C ARG A 378 -15.78 -13.92 -3.82
N ASP A 379 -14.96 -14.77 -4.41
CA ASP A 379 -14.40 -15.93 -3.72
C ASP A 379 -12.92 -15.71 -3.40
N LEU A 380 -12.40 -16.47 -2.45
CA LEU A 380 -11.04 -16.31 -1.95
C LEU A 380 -10.27 -17.62 -2.08
N LEU A 381 -9.11 -17.54 -2.72
CA LEU A 381 -8.16 -18.64 -2.89
C LEU A 381 -6.87 -18.30 -2.15
N TYR A 382 -6.45 -19.17 -1.25
CA TYR A 382 -5.28 -19.00 -0.39
C TYR A 382 -4.27 -20.13 -0.60
N CYS A 383 -2.98 -19.83 -0.49
CA CYS A 383 -1.90 -20.81 -0.48
C CYS A 383 -0.93 -20.46 0.66
N ILE A 384 -0.83 -21.34 1.66
CA ILE A 384 0.02 -21.16 2.85
C ILE A 384 1.32 -21.93 2.73
N PHE A 385 2.41 -21.32 3.15
CA PHE A 385 3.67 -21.97 3.43
C PHE A 385 3.78 -22.37 4.91
N HIS A 386 3.91 -23.67 5.19
CA HIS A 386 3.84 -24.25 6.53
C HIS A 386 5.14 -24.23 7.34
N ILE A 387 6.26 -23.79 6.78
CA ILE A 387 7.49 -23.64 7.57
C ILE A 387 7.42 -22.33 8.35
N PRO A 388 7.41 -22.37 9.70
CA PRO A 388 7.34 -21.16 10.50
C PRO A 388 8.70 -20.47 10.58
N THR A 389 8.67 -19.13 10.62
CA THR A 389 9.83 -18.30 11.00
C THR A 389 9.56 -17.48 12.26
N VAL A 390 10.59 -16.76 12.73
CA VAL A 390 10.53 -15.77 13.82
C VAL A 390 11.33 -14.55 13.37
N GLY A 391 10.69 -13.38 13.34
CA GLY A 391 11.36 -12.11 13.04
C GLY A 391 12.10 -11.59 14.26
N ILE A 392 13.41 -11.36 14.16
CA ILE A 392 14.26 -10.86 15.25
C ILE A 392 14.83 -9.47 14.92
N CYS A 393 14.88 -8.56 15.90
CA CYS A 393 15.51 -7.25 15.70
C CYS A 393 17.01 -7.26 16.04
N ARG A 394 17.47 -8.17 16.91
CA ARG A 394 18.87 -8.23 17.37
C ARG A 394 19.46 -9.65 17.37
N ALA A 395 20.78 -9.75 17.27
CA ALA A 395 21.48 -11.02 17.08
C ALA A 395 21.37 -11.96 18.30
N GLU A 396 21.34 -11.43 19.52
CA GLU A 396 21.19 -12.19 20.76
C GLU A 396 19.83 -12.91 20.87
N GLN A 397 18.79 -12.43 20.18
CA GLN A 397 17.48 -13.09 20.14
C GLN A 397 17.51 -14.40 19.33
N ARG A 398 18.50 -14.59 18.45
CA ARG A 398 18.57 -15.70 17.50
C ARG A 398 18.60 -17.06 18.17
N ILE A 399 19.28 -17.21 19.30
CA ILE A 399 19.33 -18.48 20.06
C ILE A 399 17.91 -18.84 20.56
N LYS A 400 17.25 -17.91 21.25
CA LYS A 400 15.88 -18.08 21.76
C LYS A 400 14.85 -18.28 20.63
N ALA A 401 15.08 -17.69 19.45
CA ALA A 401 14.25 -17.88 18.27
C ALA A 401 14.44 -19.27 17.65
N CYS A 402 15.68 -19.77 17.58
CA CYS A 402 15.96 -21.15 17.17
C CYS A 402 15.34 -22.16 18.15
N GLU A 403 15.43 -21.94 19.47
CA GLU A 403 14.76 -22.76 20.48
C GLU A 403 13.22 -22.78 20.26
N ARG A 404 12.60 -21.63 19.95
CA ARG A 404 11.17 -21.51 19.62
C ARG A 404 10.76 -22.21 18.32
N LEU A 405 11.70 -22.38 17.39
CA LEU A 405 11.53 -23.12 16.14
C LEU A 405 11.98 -24.59 16.23
N SER A 406 12.43 -25.06 17.40
CA SER A 406 13.06 -26.38 17.60
C SER A 406 14.32 -26.64 16.75
N ILE A 407 15.01 -25.58 16.32
CA ILE A 407 16.21 -25.67 15.48
C ILE A 407 17.43 -26.04 16.36
N PRO A 408 18.23 -27.07 15.99
CA PRO A 408 19.39 -27.49 16.78
C PRO A 408 20.43 -26.37 16.99
N ARG A 409 20.71 -26.04 18.25
CA ARG A 409 21.58 -24.93 18.66
C ARG A 409 22.98 -24.93 18.02
N ARG A 410 23.57 -26.12 17.76
CA ARG A 410 24.89 -26.29 17.11
C ARG A 410 24.98 -25.57 15.75
N VAL A 411 23.86 -25.46 15.03
CA VAL A 411 23.77 -24.77 13.73
C VAL A 411 23.98 -23.26 13.88
N VAL A 412 23.48 -22.69 14.98
CA VAL A 412 23.54 -21.24 15.24
C VAL A 412 24.99 -20.83 15.51
N GLU A 413 25.68 -21.60 16.35
CA GLU A 413 27.03 -21.32 16.84
C GLU A 413 28.07 -21.35 15.71
N GLN A 414 27.97 -22.32 14.78
CA GLN A 414 28.85 -22.40 13.60
C GLN A 414 28.80 -21.13 12.73
N SER A 415 27.62 -20.52 12.57
CA SER A 415 27.46 -19.32 11.73
C SER A 415 28.06 -18.04 12.33
N ASN A 416 28.33 -18.00 13.64
CA ASN A 416 28.98 -16.86 14.28
C ASN A 416 30.52 -16.98 14.30
N GLY A 417 31.06 -18.21 14.37
CA GLY A 417 32.50 -18.44 14.43
C GLY A 417 33.24 -18.12 13.13
N ALA A 418 32.63 -18.37 11.97
CA ALA A 418 33.30 -18.23 10.66
C ALA A 418 33.69 -16.78 10.29
N ASN A 419 33.10 -15.77 10.93
CA ASN A 419 33.43 -14.35 10.71
C ASN A 419 34.37 -13.77 11.79
N GLN A 420 34.82 -14.57 12.76
CA GLN A 420 35.93 -14.23 13.65
C GLN A 420 37.15 -15.04 13.23
N SER A 421 37.69 -14.74 12.06
CA SER A 421 39.04 -15.18 11.69
C SER A 421 40.04 -14.64 12.71
N GLU A 422 40.85 -15.54 13.25
CA GLU A 422 41.86 -15.22 14.28
C GLU A 422 42.80 -14.10 13.82
N PRO A 423 43.24 -13.21 14.73
CA PRO A 423 44.32 -12.28 14.41
C PRO A 423 45.61 -13.09 14.25
N SER A 424 46.01 -13.36 13.01
CA SER A 424 47.22 -14.11 12.70
C SER A 424 48.46 -13.48 13.34
N GLU A 425 49.12 -14.21 14.24
CA GLU A 425 50.40 -13.83 14.84
C GLU A 425 51.51 -13.81 13.77
N ALA A 426 51.68 -12.68 13.09
CA ALA A 426 52.86 -12.43 12.26
C ALA A 426 53.16 -10.93 12.15
N THR A 427 54.46 -10.60 12.22
CA THR A 427 55.05 -9.27 11.94
C THR A 427 54.99 -8.23 13.06
N SER A 428 55.79 -8.52 14.09
CA SER A 428 56.74 -7.58 14.71
C SER A 428 56.77 -6.13 14.16
N GLY A 429 56.38 -5.18 15.02
CA GLY A 429 57.06 -3.90 15.18
C GLY A 429 56.72 -2.76 14.23
N TYR A 430 55.70 -1.94 14.57
CA TYR A 430 55.73 -0.46 14.49
C TYR A 430 54.44 0.12 15.12
N SER A 431 54.48 0.62 16.36
CA SER A 431 53.61 1.70 16.91
C SER A 431 53.66 1.82 18.45
N GLN A 432 54.66 2.53 18.98
CA GLN A 432 54.54 3.19 20.29
C GLN A 432 54.40 4.71 20.09
N GLN A 433 53.22 5.16 19.67
CA GLN A 433 52.82 6.58 19.78
C GLN A 433 51.31 6.73 19.67
N MET A 434 50.71 7.54 20.55
CA MET A 434 49.26 7.83 20.74
C MET A 434 48.50 7.08 21.86
N GLN A 435 49.08 6.98 23.05
CA GLN A 435 48.33 6.82 24.30
C GLN A 435 48.81 7.78 25.41
N SER A 436 48.77 9.09 25.16
CA SER A 436 49.22 10.10 26.13
C SER A 436 48.48 11.46 26.04
N ARG A 437 47.15 11.44 25.79
CA ARG A 437 46.27 12.63 25.83
C ARG A 437 44.89 12.34 26.42
N LYS A 438 44.83 11.84 27.66
CA LYS A 438 43.58 11.86 28.47
C LYS A 438 43.83 11.79 29.98
N ARG A 439 44.35 12.88 30.55
CA ARG A 439 44.34 13.29 31.97
C ARG A 439 44.94 14.70 32.07
N ILE A 440 44.65 15.42 33.16
CA ILE A 440 44.99 16.83 33.42
C ILE A 440 44.10 17.83 32.66
N ALA A 441 42.94 18.12 33.26
CA ALA A 441 42.16 19.36 33.05
C ALA A 441 41.18 19.53 34.22
N ASP A 442 41.71 19.62 35.44
CA ASP A 442 40.97 20.04 36.64
C ASP A 442 41.97 20.66 37.64
N ALA A 443 41.48 21.63 38.44
CA ALA A 443 42.19 22.44 39.44
C ALA A 443 43.15 23.55 38.94
N SER A 444 42.65 24.79 38.92
CA SER A 444 43.38 25.98 39.42
C SER A 444 42.40 27.12 39.72
N GLU A 445 42.24 27.47 41.00
CA GLU A 445 41.57 28.71 41.43
C GLU A 445 42.49 29.94 41.29
N ARG A 446 41.92 31.16 41.49
CA ARG A 446 42.45 32.35 42.24
C ARG A 446 43.92 32.82 42.02
N SER A 447 44.28 34.12 41.97
CA SER A 447 43.60 35.38 42.38
C SER A 447 44.42 36.65 41.99
N GLU A 448 43.73 37.81 41.89
CA GLU A 448 44.18 39.23 42.12
C GLU A 448 45.28 39.89 41.22
N SER A 449 45.13 41.13 40.71
CA SER A 449 45.09 42.37 41.52
C SER A 449 44.83 43.69 40.72
N ALA A 450 44.29 44.72 41.41
CA ALA A 450 44.32 46.22 41.21
C ALA A 450 44.15 46.88 39.80
N ARG A 451 43.11 47.69 39.49
CA ARG A 451 42.76 49.12 39.87
C ARG A 451 43.54 50.23 39.13
N PRO A 452 43.02 51.49 38.97
CA PRO A 452 41.75 52.14 39.43
C PRO A 452 40.85 52.66 38.25
N GLY A 453 39.76 53.45 38.40
CA GLY A 453 38.89 53.77 39.55
C GLY A 453 38.22 55.19 39.56
N ALA A 454 36.87 55.26 39.54
CA ALA A 454 35.94 56.40 39.82
C ALA A 454 35.82 57.56 38.78
N PRO A 455 34.76 58.42 38.82
CA PRO A 455 33.46 58.41 39.54
C PRO A 455 32.24 58.22 38.58
N GLY A 456 30.94 58.38 38.89
CA GLY A 456 30.19 58.54 40.16
C GLY A 456 28.90 59.40 40.03
N GLY A 457 27.76 58.97 40.63
CA GLY A 457 26.45 59.66 40.66
C GLY A 457 25.28 58.80 40.10
N GLY A 458 24.08 58.69 40.71
CA GLY A 458 23.59 59.18 42.00
C GLY A 458 22.34 60.07 41.92
N TRP A 459 21.14 59.51 41.74
CA TRP A 459 19.85 60.19 41.96
C TRP A 459 18.80 59.23 42.56
N ASN A 460 17.87 59.80 43.34
CA ASN A 460 16.97 59.10 44.26
C ASN A 460 15.57 58.81 43.66
N ASN A 461 14.84 57.96 44.39
CA ASN A 461 13.39 57.76 44.28
C ASN A 461 12.58 59.06 44.13
N VAL A 462 11.57 59.03 43.26
CA VAL A 462 10.34 59.82 43.39
C VAL A 462 9.14 58.91 43.12
N MET A 463 8.05 59.15 43.85
CA MET A 463 6.82 58.37 43.89
C MET A 463 5.81 58.85 42.80
N ASP A 464 4.65 58.19 42.73
CA ASP A 464 3.41 58.64 42.08
C ASP A 464 3.39 58.84 40.55
N THR A 465 2.75 57.92 39.83
CA THR A 465 1.31 58.07 39.49
C THR A 465 0.78 56.86 38.71
N LEU A 466 -0.32 56.28 39.17
CA LEU A 466 -1.13 55.31 38.43
C LEU A 466 -2.20 56.05 37.61
N PRO A 467 -2.40 55.71 36.33
CA PRO A 467 -3.71 55.74 35.70
C PRO A 467 -4.32 54.33 35.69
N ALA A 468 -5.56 54.20 36.17
CA ALA A 468 -6.28 52.93 36.16
C ALA A 468 -6.66 52.52 34.74
N SER A 469 -6.14 51.39 34.26
CA SER A 469 -6.64 50.70 33.06
C SER A 469 -7.71 49.69 33.46
N SER A 470 -8.92 49.87 32.96
CA SER A 470 -10.06 48.98 33.19
C SER A 470 -9.78 47.54 32.73
N PRO A 471 -10.17 46.51 33.50
CA PRO A 471 -10.12 45.12 33.02
C PRO A 471 -11.31 44.86 32.09
N SER A 472 -11.14 45.11 30.79
CA SER A 472 -12.04 44.55 29.79
C SER A 472 -11.77 43.05 29.66
N ASN A 473 -12.54 42.24 30.39
CA ASN A 473 -12.69 40.80 30.15
C ASN A 473 -13.38 40.57 28.80
N THR A 474 -12.68 40.82 27.71
CA THR A 474 -12.92 40.13 26.44
C THR A 474 -12.26 38.77 26.53
N ILE A 475 -13.06 37.72 26.36
CA ILE A 475 -12.59 36.36 26.08
C ILE A 475 -11.93 36.43 24.70
N GLY A 476 -10.66 36.81 24.67
CA GLY A 476 -9.85 36.89 23.47
C GLY A 476 -9.50 35.49 23.04
N GLY A 477 -10.09 35.03 21.94
CA GLY A 477 -9.53 33.88 21.24
C GLY A 477 -8.12 34.23 20.78
N ASP A 478 -7.17 33.32 20.99
CA ASP A 478 -5.78 33.46 20.55
C ASP A 478 -5.71 33.53 19.01
N THR A 479 -5.96 34.71 18.45
CA THR A 479 -5.65 35.00 17.06
C THR A 479 -4.13 35.11 16.95
N MET A 480 -3.49 34.05 16.47
CA MET A 480 -2.05 34.06 16.21
C MET A 480 -1.67 35.34 15.44
N PRO A 481 -0.56 36.01 15.79
CA PRO A 481 -0.13 37.19 15.05
C PRO A 481 0.29 36.79 13.64
N HIS A 482 -0.43 37.28 12.62
CA HIS A 482 -0.21 36.97 11.20
C HIS A 482 1.02 37.71 10.62
N SER A 483 2.08 37.80 11.42
CA SER A 483 3.33 38.49 11.14
C SER A 483 4.30 37.62 10.35
N ARG A 484 5.22 38.25 9.63
CA ARG A 484 6.29 37.57 8.87
C ARG A 484 7.13 36.63 9.74
N ASN A 485 7.46 37.06 10.96
CA ASN A 485 8.27 36.27 11.90
C ASN A 485 7.50 35.02 12.37
N ALA A 486 6.23 35.17 12.74
CA ALA A 486 5.40 34.04 13.13
C ALA A 486 5.22 33.03 11.99
N LEU A 487 5.06 33.49 10.75
CA LEU A 487 4.99 32.60 9.58
C LEU A 487 6.29 31.81 9.41
N ARG A 488 7.43 32.51 9.54
CA ARG A 488 8.76 31.93 9.36
C ARG A 488 9.09 30.91 10.44
N GLU A 489 8.70 31.17 11.69
CA GLU A 489 8.80 30.22 12.80
C GLU A 489 7.92 28.99 12.53
N TRP A 490 6.65 29.18 12.13
CA TRP A 490 5.73 28.09 11.79
C TRP A 490 6.23 27.22 10.62
N ILE A 491 6.74 27.84 9.55
CA ILE A 491 7.35 27.14 8.40
C ILE A 491 8.50 26.25 8.85
N LEU A 492 9.39 26.77 9.70
CA LEU A 492 10.55 26.05 10.18
C LEU A 492 10.14 24.90 11.12
N GLU A 493 9.21 25.14 12.04
CA GLU A 493 8.69 24.10 12.94
C GLU A 493 8.03 22.95 12.17
N GLU A 494 7.10 23.24 11.26
CA GLU A 494 6.43 22.23 10.42
C GLU A 494 7.43 21.47 9.53
N TYR A 495 8.39 22.16 8.91
CA TYR A 495 9.40 21.53 8.07
C TYR A 495 10.37 20.64 8.87
N GLU A 496 10.90 21.13 9.99
CA GLU A 496 11.85 20.37 10.83
C GLU A 496 11.17 19.19 11.54
N SER A 497 9.86 19.28 11.86
CA SER A 497 9.08 18.18 12.44
C SER A 497 9.09 16.90 11.58
N ARG A 498 9.25 17.04 10.25
CA ARG A 498 9.29 15.92 9.30
C ARG A 498 10.64 15.19 9.26
N GLY A 499 11.67 15.71 9.93
CA GLY A 499 12.97 15.04 10.10
C GLY A 499 13.81 14.91 8.82
N TRP A 500 13.62 15.80 7.85
CA TRP A 500 14.47 15.84 6.65
C TRP A 500 15.88 16.33 6.96
N ARG A 501 16.87 15.85 6.19
CA ARG A 501 18.28 16.20 6.37
C ARG A 501 18.62 17.54 5.72
N ARG A 502 18.10 17.75 4.51
CA ARG A 502 18.24 19.02 3.79
C ARG A 502 17.46 20.10 4.52
N ARG A 503 18.12 21.19 4.89
CA ARG A 503 17.49 22.37 5.48
C ARG A 503 16.92 23.29 4.41
N LEU A 504 15.91 24.07 4.76
CA LEU A 504 15.46 25.21 3.95
C LEU A 504 16.59 26.25 3.89
N THR A 505 16.84 26.78 2.70
CA THR A 505 17.76 27.90 2.50
C THR A 505 17.05 29.23 2.78
N GLU A 506 17.81 30.30 2.95
CA GLU A 506 17.24 31.66 3.07
C GLU A 506 16.38 32.02 1.84
N LEU A 507 16.76 31.54 0.66
CA LEU A 507 16.06 31.81 -0.60
C LEU A 507 14.73 31.03 -0.69
N ASP A 508 14.67 29.83 -0.11
CA ASP A 508 13.42 29.08 0.08
C ASP A 508 12.47 29.86 1.01
N LEU A 509 12.97 30.32 2.16
CA LEU A 509 12.18 31.07 3.15
C LEU A 509 11.65 32.39 2.58
N GLN A 510 12.49 33.17 1.89
CA GLN A 510 12.05 34.41 1.22
C GLN A 510 10.99 34.14 0.13
N THR A 511 11.08 33.00 -0.56
CA THR A 511 10.07 32.63 -1.55
C THR A 511 8.76 32.22 -0.87
N LEU A 512 8.82 31.46 0.21
CA LEU A 512 7.65 31.07 1.02
C LEU A 512 6.95 32.30 1.63
N GLU A 513 7.70 33.22 2.23
CA GLU A 513 7.19 34.52 2.70
C GLU A 513 6.47 35.26 1.56
N SER A 514 7.06 35.27 0.36
CA SER A 514 6.44 35.91 -0.81
C SER A 514 5.20 35.19 -1.34
N GLN A 515 5.11 33.87 -1.26
CA GLN A 515 3.89 33.12 -1.63
C GLN A 515 2.75 33.37 -0.63
N ALA A 516 3.06 33.57 0.66
CA ALA A 516 2.08 33.98 1.66
C ALA A 516 1.63 35.46 1.51
N GLY A 517 2.21 36.22 0.59
CA GLY A 517 1.83 37.61 0.31
C GLY A 517 2.72 38.68 0.95
N PHE A 518 3.78 38.32 1.68
CA PHE A 518 4.73 39.31 2.21
C PHE A 518 5.62 39.88 1.10
N PRO A 519 5.91 41.20 1.08
CA PRO A 519 6.78 41.78 0.07
C PRO A 519 8.23 41.30 0.21
N VAL A 520 8.84 40.98 -0.94
CA VAL A 520 10.27 40.68 -1.07
C VAL A 520 11.07 41.95 -0.76
N GLY A 521 12.12 41.82 0.07
CA GLY A 521 12.94 42.94 0.53
C GLY A 521 12.55 43.50 1.90
N GLY A 522 11.53 42.94 2.56
CA GLY A 522 11.08 43.36 3.88
C GLY A 522 9.98 44.41 3.85
N GLY A 523 9.32 44.59 4.99
CA GLY A 523 8.14 45.43 5.14
C GLY A 523 7.20 44.83 6.17
N ASP A 524 6.72 45.69 7.07
CA ASP A 524 5.76 45.36 8.12
C ASP A 524 4.36 45.46 7.52
N VAL A 525 3.95 44.38 6.86
CA VAL A 525 2.67 44.24 6.16
C VAL A 525 2.04 42.96 6.70
N ASP A 526 0.91 43.09 7.38
CA ASP A 526 0.15 41.93 7.85
C ASP A 526 -0.52 41.21 6.67
N VAL A 527 -0.49 39.89 6.71
CA VAL A 527 -1.20 39.02 5.75
C VAL A 527 -2.60 38.75 6.29
N SER A 528 -3.62 38.76 5.42
CA SER A 528 -5.00 38.49 5.86
C SER A 528 -5.16 37.02 6.30
N PRO A 529 -6.05 36.72 7.27
CA PRO A 529 -6.25 35.35 7.74
C PRO A 529 -6.59 34.35 6.63
N MET A 530 -7.36 34.77 5.63
CA MET A 530 -7.70 33.93 4.47
C MET A 530 -6.47 33.57 3.61
N GLN A 531 -5.57 34.53 3.36
CA GLN A 531 -4.32 34.26 2.62
C GLN A 531 -3.38 33.34 3.42
N TRP A 532 -3.38 33.46 4.76
CA TRP A 532 -2.62 32.60 5.64
C TRP A 532 -3.18 31.17 5.66
N GLU A 533 -4.49 31.00 5.78
CA GLU A 533 -5.15 29.69 5.70
C GLU A 533 -4.90 29.02 4.34
N GLU A 534 -4.99 29.78 3.24
CA GLU A 534 -4.65 29.31 1.90
C GLU A 534 -3.19 28.86 1.81
N PHE A 535 -2.23 29.72 2.17
CA PHE A 535 -0.80 29.40 2.14
C PHE A 535 -0.45 28.18 3.02
N THR A 536 -0.96 28.12 4.25
CA THR A 536 -0.67 27.02 5.17
C THR A 536 -1.25 25.69 4.67
N SER A 537 -2.40 25.72 3.98
CA SER A 537 -2.95 24.55 3.29
C SER A 537 -2.04 24.10 2.13
N GLN A 538 -1.70 25.02 1.21
CA GLN A 538 -0.82 24.72 0.07
C GLN A 538 0.56 24.20 0.52
N PHE A 539 1.14 24.80 1.58
CA PHE A 539 2.42 24.36 2.11
C PHE A 539 2.34 22.96 2.73
N ARG A 540 1.24 22.59 3.41
CA ARG A 540 1.03 21.22 3.90
C ARG A 540 1.00 20.19 2.77
N ASP A 541 0.40 20.51 1.63
CA ASP A 541 0.42 19.63 0.45
C ASP A 541 1.83 19.48 -0.14
N VAL A 542 2.61 20.56 -0.17
CA VAL A 542 4.04 20.52 -0.51
C VAL A 542 4.83 19.66 0.49
N LEU A 543 4.59 19.78 1.81
CA LEU A 543 5.23 18.96 2.84
C LEU A 543 4.87 17.45 2.71
N ASN A 544 3.63 17.16 2.31
CA ASN A 544 3.16 15.80 2.06
C ASN A 544 3.85 15.20 0.82
N LEU A 545 3.99 15.96 -0.26
CA LEU A 545 4.80 15.58 -1.42
C LEU A 545 6.28 15.37 -1.03
N LEU A 546 6.89 16.32 -0.30
CA LEU A 546 8.27 16.22 0.20
C LEU A 546 8.50 14.96 1.04
N THR A 547 7.50 14.53 1.82
CA THR A 547 7.56 13.28 2.58
C THR A 547 7.70 12.08 1.63
N LYS A 548 6.90 12.03 0.56
CA LYS A 548 6.93 10.95 -0.46
C LYS A 548 8.22 10.94 -1.29
N ILE A 549 8.75 12.12 -1.65
CA ILE A 549 9.99 12.24 -2.46
C ILE A 549 11.26 12.43 -1.62
N SER A 550 11.16 12.31 -0.29
CA SER A 550 12.23 12.52 0.69
C SER A 550 13.54 11.79 0.35
N SER A 551 13.46 10.58 -0.22
CA SER A 551 14.63 9.81 -0.66
C SER A 551 15.49 10.52 -1.72
N VAL A 552 14.90 11.40 -2.54
CA VAL A 552 15.60 12.18 -3.57
C VAL A 552 15.77 13.65 -3.17
N TRP A 553 14.81 14.22 -2.41
CA TRP A 553 14.90 15.59 -1.87
C TRP A 553 16.13 15.83 -0.99
N ASN A 554 16.54 14.81 -0.22
CA ASN A 554 17.70 14.86 0.67
C ASN A 554 19.06 14.68 -0.04
N HIS A 555 19.11 14.62 -1.39
CA HIS A 555 20.37 14.65 -2.12
C HIS A 555 20.83 16.10 -2.33
N GLU A 556 21.98 16.45 -1.74
CA GLU A 556 22.57 17.79 -1.84
C GLU A 556 23.71 17.90 -2.87
N ASP A 557 24.39 16.79 -3.23
CA ASP A 557 25.33 16.74 -4.35
C ASP A 557 25.06 15.52 -5.27
N PRO A 558 24.54 15.73 -6.50
CA PRO A 558 23.93 16.96 -6.98
C PRO A 558 22.58 17.22 -6.29
N CYS A 559 22.17 18.48 -6.21
CA CYS A 559 20.81 18.85 -5.81
C CYS A 559 19.79 18.41 -6.89
N VAL A 560 19.18 17.23 -6.70
CA VAL A 560 18.35 16.58 -7.75
C VAL A 560 16.98 17.24 -7.93
N ILE A 561 16.36 17.64 -6.82
CA ILE A 561 15.13 18.42 -6.81
C ILE A 561 15.52 19.81 -6.33
N SER A 562 15.32 20.81 -7.17
CA SER A 562 15.54 22.20 -6.82
C SER A 562 14.66 22.64 -5.65
N GLY A 563 15.10 23.65 -4.91
CA GLY A 563 14.36 24.21 -3.77
C GLY A 563 13.01 24.81 -4.13
N LEU A 564 12.34 25.30 -3.10
CA LEU A 564 11.05 25.98 -3.16
C LEU A 564 11.14 27.32 -3.88
N ASP A 565 12.36 27.87 -4.03
CA ASP A 565 12.65 29.10 -4.75
C ASP A 565 12.55 29.00 -6.29
N MET A 566 12.56 27.78 -6.84
CA MET A 566 12.62 27.57 -8.28
C MET A 566 11.23 27.53 -8.93
N ASP A 567 10.78 28.69 -9.41
CA ASP A 567 9.57 28.83 -10.24
C ASP A 567 9.77 28.41 -11.71
N ARG A 568 8.72 28.56 -12.55
CA ARG A 568 8.80 28.25 -13.99
C ARG A 568 9.79 29.16 -14.75
N GLY A 569 9.82 30.45 -14.47
CA GLY A 569 10.67 31.42 -15.16
C GLY A 569 12.15 31.23 -14.86
N ARG A 570 12.52 31.00 -13.59
CA ARG A 570 13.88 30.63 -13.19
C ARG A 570 14.30 29.30 -13.82
N THR A 571 13.39 28.32 -13.88
CA THR A 571 13.63 27.03 -14.54
C THR A 571 13.94 27.21 -16.02
N ALA A 572 13.16 28.03 -16.71
CA ALA A 572 13.39 28.37 -18.11
C ALA A 572 14.72 29.07 -18.33
N GLN A 573 15.02 30.09 -17.53
CA GLN A 573 16.28 30.83 -17.58
C GLN A 573 17.50 29.93 -17.34
N ALA A 574 17.42 28.99 -16.39
CA ALA A 574 18.47 28.01 -16.11
C ALA A 574 18.69 27.03 -17.26
N LEU A 575 17.61 26.53 -17.89
CA LEU A 575 17.69 25.59 -19.02
C LEU A 575 17.93 26.26 -20.38
N ALA A 576 17.82 27.59 -20.48
CA ALA A 576 17.94 28.32 -21.75
C ALA A 576 19.28 28.10 -22.46
N ARG A 577 20.36 27.85 -21.71
CA ARG A 577 21.73 27.64 -22.22
C ARG A 577 22.22 26.19 -22.18
N GLU A 578 21.42 25.28 -21.63
CA GLU A 578 21.78 23.87 -21.52
C GLU A 578 21.44 23.09 -22.81
N PRO A 579 22.16 21.99 -23.11
CA PRO A 579 21.85 21.17 -24.26
C PRO A 579 20.57 20.35 -24.06
N PRO A 580 19.92 19.92 -25.16
CA PRO A 580 18.80 18.98 -25.11
C PRO A 580 19.09 17.75 -24.25
N GLY A 581 18.09 17.33 -23.50
CA GLY A 581 18.16 16.26 -22.52
C GLY A 581 18.64 16.67 -21.14
N THR A 582 18.94 17.95 -20.91
CA THR A 582 19.17 18.49 -19.56
C THR A 582 17.84 18.81 -18.90
N PHE A 583 17.67 18.49 -17.62
CA PHE A 583 16.41 18.69 -16.89
C PHE A 583 16.60 19.20 -15.47
N ILE A 584 15.53 19.81 -14.95
CA ILE A 584 15.36 20.26 -13.58
C ILE A 584 14.07 19.65 -13.03
N CYS A 585 14.08 19.15 -11.81
CA CYS A 585 12.88 18.82 -11.05
C CYS A 585 12.60 19.93 -10.04
N ARG A 586 11.40 20.51 -10.06
CA ARG A 586 10.96 21.55 -9.11
C ARG A 586 9.57 21.25 -8.57
N LEU A 587 9.21 21.89 -7.47
CA LEU A 587 7.87 21.79 -6.90
C LEU A 587 6.89 22.72 -7.66
N SER A 588 5.60 22.40 -7.62
CA SER A 588 4.55 23.23 -8.25
C SER A 588 3.77 24.00 -7.19
N TRP A 589 3.77 25.33 -7.30
CA TRP A 589 2.94 26.22 -6.48
C TRP A 589 1.54 26.43 -7.07
N SER A 590 1.40 26.37 -8.41
CA SER A 590 0.10 26.40 -9.08
C SER A 590 -0.67 25.07 -8.98
N GLU A 591 -0.01 24.01 -8.52
CA GLU A 591 -0.61 22.70 -8.26
C GLU A 591 0.09 22.06 -7.05
N PRO A 592 -0.23 22.54 -5.83
CA PRO A 592 0.39 22.04 -4.60
C PRO A 592 0.27 20.52 -4.48
N GLY A 593 1.35 19.88 -4.02
CA GLY A 593 1.43 18.42 -3.99
C GLY A 593 1.90 17.75 -5.30
N SER A 594 2.20 18.52 -6.36
CA SER A 594 2.77 17.98 -7.61
C SER A 594 4.23 18.40 -7.87
N LEU A 595 5.02 17.47 -8.41
CA LEU A 595 6.41 17.67 -8.84
C LEU A 595 6.46 17.91 -10.36
N VAL A 596 7.19 18.93 -10.82
CA VAL A 596 7.36 19.22 -12.25
C VAL A 596 8.77 18.88 -12.70
N LEU A 597 8.89 17.89 -13.60
CA LEU A 597 10.11 17.64 -14.36
C LEU A 597 10.07 18.51 -15.62
N THR A 598 10.99 19.48 -15.71
CA THR A 598 11.17 20.32 -16.91
C THR A 598 12.44 19.92 -17.62
N CYS A 599 12.34 19.55 -18.89
CA CYS A 599 13.47 19.10 -19.71
C CYS A 599 13.64 19.99 -20.94
N LYS A 600 14.88 20.40 -21.24
CA LYS A 600 15.24 21.01 -22.52
C LYS A 600 15.17 19.94 -23.61
N VAL A 601 14.47 20.18 -24.71
CA VAL A 601 14.34 19.22 -25.81
C VAL A 601 14.90 19.78 -27.13
N ALA A 602 15.01 18.94 -28.15
CA ALA A 602 15.50 19.36 -29.46
C ALA A 602 14.48 20.32 -30.14
N PRO A 603 14.94 21.33 -30.90
CA PRO A 603 14.06 22.19 -31.68
C PRO A 603 13.13 21.39 -32.59
N GLY A 604 11.85 21.78 -32.67
CA GLY A 604 10.84 21.08 -33.46
C GLY A 604 10.15 19.89 -32.76
N THR A 605 10.45 19.62 -31.48
CA THR A 605 9.68 18.64 -30.68
C THR A 605 8.23 19.12 -30.52
N PRO A 606 7.19 18.38 -30.98
CA PRO A 606 5.81 18.90 -31.08
C PRO A 606 5.15 19.29 -29.75
N ALA A 607 5.62 18.74 -28.63
CA ALA A 607 5.11 19.01 -27.28
C ALA A 607 5.94 20.05 -26.50
N ALA A 608 6.96 20.65 -27.12
CA ALA A 608 7.75 21.70 -26.48
C ALA A 608 7.01 23.04 -26.50
N ASP A 609 7.19 23.85 -25.47
CA ASP A 609 6.73 25.24 -25.47
C ASP A 609 7.65 26.14 -26.32
N GLY A 610 7.32 27.45 -26.37
CA GLY A 610 8.08 28.43 -27.15
C GLY A 610 9.54 28.61 -26.74
N GLU A 611 9.95 28.09 -25.59
CA GLU A 611 11.33 28.13 -25.09
C GLU A 611 12.09 26.82 -25.39
N GLY A 612 11.43 25.86 -26.04
CA GLY A 612 11.97 24.52 -26.32
C GLY A 612 12.01 23.64 -25.07
N LEU A 613 11.10 23.87 -24.12
CA LEU A 613 11.00 23.12 -22.86
C LEU A 613 9.80 22.18 -22.90
N LEU A 614 10.00 20.98 -22.35
CA LEU A 614 8.94 20.01 -22.13
C LEU A 614 8.71 19.88 -20.62
N HIS A 615 7.51 20.20 -20.17
CA HIS A 615 7.10 20.09 -18.77
C HIS A 615 6.26 18.84 -18.56
N VAL A 616 6.62 18.02 -17.57
CA VAL A 616 5.84 16.88 -17.09
C VAL A 616 5.50 17.09 -15.64
N ILE A 617 4.20 17.08 -15.33
CA ILE A 617 3.68 17.11 -13.97
C ILE A 617 3.57 15.66 -13.49
N ILE A 618 4.04 15.41 -12.27
CA ILE A 618 3.98 14.12 -11.57
C ILE A 618 3.28 14.40 -10.25
N GLY A 619 1.99 14.04 -10.16
CA GLY A 619 1.18 14.28 -8.97
C GLY A 619 1.52 13.34 -7.83
N ILE A 620 1.15 13.71 -6.60
CA ILE A 620 1.29 12.84 -5.43
C ILE A 620 0.60 11.48 -5.60
N LYS A 621 -0.43 11.39 -6.47
CA LYS A 621 -1.11 10.15 -6.85
C LYS A 621 -0.19 9.23 -7.67
N ASP A 622 0.45 9.75 -8.72
CA ASP A 622 1.40 9.01 -9.57
C ASP A 622 2.63 8.51 -8.81
N LEU A 623 2.96 9.18 -7.69
CA LEU A 623 4.04 8.83 -6.77
C LEU A 623 3.67 7.72 -5.77
N ASN A 624 2.38 7.36 -5.65
CA ASN A 624 1.96 6.17 -4.89
C ASN A 624 2.19 4.90 -5.72
N ASP A 625 1.92 4.95 -7.03
CA ASP A 625 2.14 3.82 -7.94
C ASP A 625 3.63 3.58 -8.25
N ARG A 626 4.41 4.66 -8.34
CA ARG A 626 5.80 4.58 -8.82
C ARG A 626 6.70 5.60 -8.12
N ARG A 627 7.84 5.12 -7.59
CA ARG A 627 8.83 5.96 -6.90
C ARG A 627 9.40 7.04 -7.84
N VAL A 628 9.63 8.24 -7.28
CA VAL A 628 10.12 9.42 -8.02
C VAL A 628 11.45 9.19 -8.76
N ASP A 629 12.37 8.42 -8.18
CA ASP A 629 13.65 8.06 -8.81
C ASP A 629 13.44 7.22 -10.09
N THR A 630 12.42 6.36 -10.07
CA THR A 630 12.03 5.48 -11.18
C THR A 630 11.36 6.30 -12.29
N TRP A 631 10.48 7.24 -11.93
CA TRP A 631 9.92 8.22 -12.88
C TRP A 631 11.03 9.01 -13.61
N ILE A 632 11.96 9.63 -12.88
CA ILE A 632 13.03 10.46 -13.48
C ILE A 632 14.00 9.60 -14.32
N ARG A 633 14.38 8.41 -13.82
CA ARG A 633 15.30 7.50 -14.51
C ARG A 633 14.73 6.99 -15.82
N ASP A 634 13.44 6.66 -15.86
CA ASP A 634 12.83 6.02 -17.03
C ASP A 634 12.24 7.02 -18.02
N TYR A 635 12.11 8.31 -17.64
CA TYR A 635 11.69 9.37 -18.56
C TYR A 635 12.73 9.58 -19.69
N PRO A 636 12.40 9.31 -20.97
CA PRO A 636 13.41 9.13 -22.01
C PRO A 636 14.08 10.43 -22.47
N ALA A 637 13.35 11.56 -22.43
CA ALA A 637 13.92 12.85 -22.80
C ALA A 637 14.94 13.36 -21.77
N ALA A 638 14.78 13.03 -20.48
CA ALA A 638 15.75 13.37 -19.45
C ALA A 638 17.02 12.51 -19.59
N SER A 639 18.20 13.14 -19.63
CA SER A 639 19.50 12.47 -19.65
C SER A 639 20.45 12.98 -18.55
N HIS A 640 20.42 14.28 -18.26
CA HIS A 640 21.29 14.91 -17.27
C HIS A 640 20.49 15.82 -16.35
N VAL A 641 20.67 15.68 -15.03
CA VAL A 641 20.14 16.65 -14.08
C VAL A 641 21.03 17.88 -14.05
N LEU A 642 20.45 19.07 -14.01
CA LEU A 642 21.15 20.31 -13.69
C LEU A 642 20.95 20.62 -12.21
N ASP A 643 22.02 20.58 -11.44
CA ASP A 643 22.04 21.23 -10.14
C ASP A 643 22.08 22.75 -10.35
N VAL A 644 20.98 23.42 -10.00
CA VAL A 644 20.79 24.85 -10.26
C VAL A 644 21.68 25.75 -9.39
N TYR A 645 22.12 25.28 -8.22
CA TYR A 645 22.91 26.07 -7.27
C TYR A 645 24.40 25.95 -7.52
N THR A 646 24.86 24.77 -7.95
CA THR A 646 26.27 24.54 -8.32
C THR A 646 26.54 24.70 -9.82
N HIS A 647 25.49 24.92 -10.63
CA HIS A 647 25.51 24.90 -12.10
C HIS A 647 26.17 23.63 -12.69
N LYS A 648 26.11 22.52 -11.95
CA LYS A 648 26.77 21.26 -12.27
C LYS A 648 25.78 20.35 -13.00
N ARG A 649 26.03 20.09 -14.28
CA ARG A 649 25.29 19.08 -15.05
C ARG A 649 25.82 17.67 -14.76
N VAL A 650 24.97 16.77 -14.26
CA VAL A 650 25.33 15.40 -13.91
C VAL A 650 24.48 14.39 -14.69
N ASP A 651 25.12 13.39 -15.31
CA ASP A 651 24.43 12.27 -15.96
C ASP A 651 23.50 11.58 -14.94
N LYS A 652 22.20 11.47 -15.26
CA LYS A 652 21.20 10.90 -14.36
C LYS A 652 21.52 9.45 -13.98
N ARG A 653 22.25 8.71 -14.82
CA ARG A 653 22.72 7.34 -14.54
C ARG A 653 23.74 7.27 -13.42
N LYS A 654 24.45 8.37 -13.12
CA LYS A 654 25.38 8.49 -11.98
C LYS A 654 24.65 8.87 -10.68
N VAL A 655 23.60 9.69 -10.81
CA VAL A 655 22.75 10.13 -9.68
C VAL A 655 21.88 8.98 -9.18
N PHE A 656 21.20 8.30 -10.10
CA PHE A 656 20.38 7.12 -9.85
C PHE A 656 21.16 5.81 -10.10
N ALA A 657 22.46 5.83 -9.80
CA ALA A 657 23.37 4.71 -10.03
C ALA A 657 22.90 3.44 -9.33
N SER A 658 22.93 2.34 -10.06
CA SER A 658 22.09 1.19 -9.78
C SER A 658 22.68 0.28 -8.69
N ASN A 659 22.32 0.54 -7.44
CA ASN A 659 22.18 -0.53 -6.44
C ASN A 659 20.96 -1.44 -6.76
N TYR A 660 20.16 -1.07 -7.75
CA TYR A 660 19.24 -1.96 -8.44
C TYR A 660 20.01 -2.82 -9.44
N THR A 661 20.15 -4.12 -9.16
CA THR A 661 20.61 -5.09 -10.15
C THR A 661 19.65 -5.10 -11.33
N ARG A 662 20.00 -4.41 -12.43
CA ARG A 662 19.29 -4.54 -13.71
C ARG A 662 19.51 -5.98 -14.17
N LEU A 663 18.49 -6.83 -14.05
CA LEU A 663 18.50 -8.19 -14.58
C LEU A 663 18.77 -8.10 -16.09
N ARG A 664 20.00 -8.43 -16.51
CA ARG A 664 20.46 -8.34 -17.91
C ARG A 664 19.80 -9.35 -18.86
N LEU A 665 18.91 -10.20 -18.33
CA LEU A 665 18.22 -11.25 -19.08
C LEU A 665 17.35 -10.77 -20.24
N MET A 666 17.00 -9.48 -20.32
CA MET A 666 16.29 -8.92 -21.49
C MET A 666 17.27 -8.48 -22.59
N ASP A 667 18.35 -7.76 -22.24
CA ASP A 667 19.36 -7.30 -23.21
C ASP A 667 20.11 -8.52 -23.85
N GLU A 668 20.25 -9.64 -23.14
CA GLU A 668 20.84 -10.89 -23.66
C GLU A 668 19.87 -11.71 -24.55
N LEU A 669 18.55 -11.53 -24.41
CA LEU A 669 17.57 -12.16 -25.31
C LEU A 669 17.52 -11.47 -26.67
N GLU A 670 17.64 -10.14 -26.72
CA GLU A 670 17.70 -9.38 -27.98
C GLU A 670 19.03 -9.59 -28.72
N GLY A 671 20.13 -9.80 -28.00
CA GLY A 671 21.44 -10.09 -28.58
C GLY A 671 21.63 -11.48 -29.19
N SER A 672 20.61 -12.35 -29.15
CA SER A 672 20.68 -13.75 -29.61
C SER A 672 19.82 -14.07 -30.85
N GLN A 673 19.32 -13.04 -31.54
CA GLN A 673 18.68 -13.14 -32.87
C GLN A 673 19.49 -12.42 -33.97
N GLY A 674 20.81 -12.59 -33.97
CA GLY A 674 21.74 -12.11 -35.00
C GLY A 674 22.52 -13.26 -35.65
#